data_AF-A0A146L425-F1
#
_entry.id   AF-A0A146L425-F1
#
_cell.length_a   1.000
_cell.length_b   1.000
_cell.length_c   1.000
_cell.angle_alpha   90.00
_cell.angle_beta   90.00
_cell.angle_gamma   90.00
#
_symmetry.space_group_name_H-M   'P 1'
#
loop_
_entity.id
_entity.type
_entity.pdbx_description
1 polymer ?
#
loop_
_entity_poly.entity_id
_entity_poly.type
_entity_poly.pdbx_seq_one_letter_code
_entity_poly.pdbx_strand_id
1 'polypeptide(L)'
;TKTPSIYSFKYKNYCDKQREMTALLNRITDQVNPIWIEGVLSTSSGVIKRCSRDMPGFDVSLKFDAVNQRIVFEELQFSEDWGDSSTIPSSYQEGHHISVEQLRTFQHDYTFWILSEETDRKLSSVFSPLDSNDDMTPDVIVSRDGLLAFYEFGTTMNSNRLQGPHDIKIEKYKSVINDRLRNDSKEVKCFLAAIIVSTTAICYSDLLDLDEFTINELIHRYRFATRVVDEAKRQGVQLAESPREQELINLKLTLTSIEPEFTDDGLPGAVTKGSIITDDISTEAALNYSKLLYHKCFLEGVRHMGKQDVPDRGQITDYIDSIIGGRVDQKSIIQLPGNLPSPFEIREAWLPLTSENPVLSLWSTVLCKVKNDEVDLAEYDEEDLLRVALSKDSPEENDVYHSLKSKYHRINIDLDETQRTEFAKLGVNAKHHLDEPEVQDYRLSKKEGFSYNCATDDVDDFLESDFNINRSARSNASYSIINLLKTSQDIYPSSPSSQLRTITKLTSLPFHNLMEMYTDIGVELSISLKQNVKGNDFILKKLRSYDIWLLIKPTSSDKHIFVSFFWKAGEQIIPPGVSKRHHSYGDYCFTDFVSFNISKLVNIVKAQSTFLSMVFQWCRYYDEVKWDDLEAIDPNVWKMLKLCMMIHLEDKHQTEEVFTLFRYISMEKYSLVSQDPFKMIEKFPTVIRSRLALWAIRKLIMEMGRGPYFFRKNDGREQWENLWNPYLNVQERDPSKLVELYYIGYAKNKDEISSPNTDFELVKKIIKYEMALYEADTRLLGTGDPVIQIPEAQITDDLKSLVDASCLRSGNGDLHKLKFH
;
A
#
# COMPACT_ATOMS: atom_id res chain seq x y z
N THR A 1 18.78 -67.21 -8.75
CA THR A 1 18.03 -66.45 -7.71
C THR A 1 18.97 -65.98 -6.62
N LYS A 2 19.54 -64.78 -6.77
CA LYS A 2 19.98 -63.92 -5.66
C LYS A 2 19.87 -62.48 -6.15
N THR A 3 18.73 -61.87 -5.88
CA THR A 3 18.55 -60.42 -5.95
C THR A 3 19.62 -59.78 -5.06
N PRO A 4 20.37 -58.76 -5.53
CA PRO A 4 21.28 -58.04 -4.65
C PRO A 4 20.44 -57.42 -3.52
N SER A 5 20.87 -57.53 -2.27
CA SER A 5 20.15 -56.88 -1.18
C SER A 5 20.14 -55.36 -1.42
N ILE A 6 19.00 -54.73 -1.12
CA ILE A 6 18.80 -53.27 -1.17
C ILE A 6 19.92 -52.53 -0.39
N TYR A 7 20.50 -53.19 0.62
CA TYR A 7 21.65 -52.70 1.38
C TYR A 7 22.94 -52.55 0.57
N SER A 8 23.23 -53.45 -0.38
CA SER A 8 24.45 -53.37 -1.21
C SER A 8 24.43 -52.21 -2.22
N PHE A 9 23.24 -51.80 -2.67
CA PHE A 9 23.05 -50.69 -3.60
C PHE A 9 23.13 -49.33 -2.87
N LYS A 10 22.56 -49.26 -1.65
CA LYS A 10 22.63 -48.07 -0.78
C LYS A 10 24.06 -47.79 -0.29
N TYR A 11 24.84 -48.82 0.02
CA TYR A 11 26.24 -48.66 0.48
C TYR A 11 27.19 -48.18 -0.62
N LYS A 12 26.94 -48.58 -1.88
CA LYS A 12 27.74 -48.11 -3.03
C LYS A 12 27.44 -46.64 -3.37
N ASN A 13 26.15 -46.25 -3.39
CA ASN A 13 25.74 -44.85 -3.51
C ASN A 13 26.26 -43.97 -2.36
N TYR A 14 26.37 -44.52 -1.15
CA TYR A 14 27.00 -43.85 -0.01
C TYR A 14 28.49 -43.60 -0.25
N CYS A 15 29.26 -44.63 -0.62
CA CYS A 15 30.69 -44.44 -0.90
C CYS A 15 30.95 -43.52 -2.11
N ASP A 16 30.09 -43.53 -3.13
CA ASP A 16 30.21 -42.68 -4.31
C ASP A 16 29.84 -41.21 -3.98
N LYS A 17 28.74 -40.96 -3.26
CA LYS A 17 28.36 -39.60 -2.79
C LYS A 17 29.31 -39.05 -1.74
N GLN A 18 29.81 -39.88 -0.83
CA GLN A 18 30.82 -39.48 0.15
C GLN A 18 32.12 -39.08 -0.55
N ARG A 19 32.59 -39.85 -1.55
CA ARG A 19 33.74 -39.48 -2.38
C ARG A 19 33.53 -38.19 -3.18
N GLU A 20 32.33 -37.97 -3.71
CA GLU A 20 31.97 -36.71 -4.37
C GLU A 20 32.00 -35.53 -3.37
N MET A 21 31.49 -35.73 -2.15
CA MET A 21 31.42 -34.68 -1.13
C MET A 21 32.77 -34.36 -0.46
N THR A 22 33.63 -35.35 -0.22
CA THR A 22 35.02 -35.10 0.24
C THR A 22 35.84 -34.35 -0.81
N ALA A 23 35.48 -34.47 -2.09
CA ALA A 23 36.04 -33.67 -3.18
C ALA A 23 35.36 -32.29 -3.34
N LEU A 24 34.31 -31.98 -2.57
CA LEU A 24 33.51 -30.75 -2.71
C LEU A 24 34.29 -29.51 -2.33
N LEU A 25 35.05 -29.49 -1.22
CA LEU A 25 35.87 -28.32 -0.88
C LEU A 25 36.88 -28.01 -1.98
N ASN A 26 37.53 -29.04 -2.53
CA ASN A 26 38.45 -28.89 -3.67
C ASN A 26 37.73 -28.33 -4.91
N ARG A 27 36.53 -28.84 -5.25
CA ARG A 27 35.72 -28.32 -6.37
C ARG A 27 35.21 -26.90 -6.14
N ILE A 28 34.82 -26.55 -4.91
CA ILE A 28 34.42 -25.21 -4.54
C ILE A 28 35.61 -24.27 -4.70
N THR A 29 36.81 -24.66 -4.24
CA THR A 29 38.05 -23.91 -4.48
C THR A 29 38.32 -23.71 -5.99
N ASP A 30 38.02 -24.70 -6.83
CA ASP A 30 38.17 -24.62 -8.29
C ASP A 30 37.13 -23.69 -8.97
N GLN A 31 35.97 -23.46 -8.34
CA GLN A 31 34.85 -22.66 -8.88
C GLN A 31 34.84 -21.21 -8.42
N VAL A 32 35.60 -20.85 -7.39
CA VAL A 32 35.74 -19.45 -6.97
C VAL A 32 36.44 -18.68 -8.09
N ASN A 33 35.72 -17.75 -8.73
CA ASN A 33 36.30 -16.82 -9.70
C ASN A 33 37.00 -15.70 -8.90
N PRO A 34 38.33 -15.70 -8.74
CA PRO A 34 38.98 -14.71 -7.90
C PRO A 34 38.78 -13.33 -8.53
N ILE A 35 38.23 -12.38 -7.77
CA ILE A 35 38.37 -10.96 -8.12
C ILE A 35 39.83 -10.62 -7.85
N TRP A 36 40.57 -10.39 -8.93
CA TRP A 36 42.01 -10.19 -8.91
C TRP A 36 42.36 -8.84 -8.27
N ILE A 37 42.91 -8.87 -7.06
CA ILE A 37 43.50 -7.70 -6.41
C ILE A 37 44.85 -8.11 -5.80
N GLU A 38 45.91 -7.43 -6.24
CA GLU A 38 47.32 -7.58 -5.89
C GLU A 38 47.60 -7.95 -4.42
N GLY A 39 47.67 -9.25 -4.09
CA GLY A 39 48.09 -9.74 -2.77
C GLY A 39 47.14 -9.44 -1.60
N VAL A 40 45.88 -9.05 -1.85
CA VAL A 40 44.92 -8.69 -0.80
C VAL A 40 44.00 -9.88 -0.47
N LEU A 41 43.84 -10.19 0.82
CA LEU A 41 42.83 -11.13 1.31
C LEU A 41 41.42 -10.63 0.94
N SER A 42 40.71 -11.32 0.05
CA SER A 42 39.32 -11.00 -0.27
C SER A 42 38.42 -11.45 0.89
N THR A 43 37.72 -10.52 1.54
CA THR A 43 36.72 -10.86 2.57
C THR A 43 35.32 -10.86 1.99
N SER A 44 34.64 -11.98 2.16
CA SER A 44 33.24 -12.20 1.78
C SER A 44 32.25 -11.57 2.74
N SER A 45 31.12 -11.11 2.22
CA SER A 45 29.91 -10.93 3.03
C SER A 45 29.26 -12.29 3.33
N GLY A 46 28.54 -12.40 4.45
CA GLY A 46 27.84 -13.65 4.79
C GLY A 46 26.52 -13.77 4.03
N VAL A 47 26.31 -14.90 3.35
CA VAL A 47 25.06 -15.27 2.69
C VAL A 47 24.29 -16.22 3.58
N ILE A 48 23.05 -15.86 3.92
CA ILE A 48 22.17 -16.71 4.72
C ILE A 48 21.20 -17.45 3.80
N LYS A 49 21.20 -18.78 3.86
CA LYS A 49 20.17 -19.62 3.23
C LYS A 49 19.44 -20.47 4.27
N ARG A 50 18.13 -20.65 4.07
CA ARG A 50 17.27 -21.49 4.93
C ARG A 50 17.06 -22.85 4.28
N CYS A 51 16.83 -23.88 5.11
CA CYS A 51 16.45 -25.21 4.66
C CYS A 51 15.19 -25.13 3.78
N SER A 52 15.23 -25.70 2.58
CA SER A 52 14.14 -25.64 1.61
C SER A 52 13.10 -26.75 1.78
N ARG A 53 13.42 -27.79 2.55
CA ARG A 53 12.58 -28.97 2.76
C ARG A 53 12.26 -29.17 4.24
N ASP A 54 11.04 -29.58 4.51
CA ASP A 54 10.66 -30.14 5.81
C ASP A 54 11.36 -31.49 6.01
N MET A 55 11.86 -31.71 7.22
CA MET A 55 12.62 -32.92 7.54
C MET A 55 11.68 -34.10 7.75
N PRO A 56 11.96 -35.27 7.17
CA PRO A 56 11.28 -36.50 7.56
C PRO A 56 11.65 -36.87 9.00
N GLY A 57 10.69 -37.36 9.79
CA GLY A 57 10.91 -37.71 11.20
C GLY A 57 11.98 -38.80 11.38
N PHE A 58 12.73 -38.72 12.48
CA PHE A 58 13.67 -39.74 12.92
C PHE A 58 13.61 -39.88 14.45
N ASP A 59 13.82 -41.09 14.95
CA ASP A 59 13.86 -41.40 16.38
C ASP A 59 15.20 -42.03 16.76
N VAL A 60 15.73 -41.63 17.91
CA VAL A 60 17.08 -42.02 18.37
C VAL A 60 16.99 -42.53 19.81
N SER A 61 17.25 -43.82 20.01
CA SER A 61 17.37 -44.43 21.33
C SER A 61 18.84 -44.67 21.71
N LEU A 62 19.26 -44.15 22.86
CA LEU A 62 20.63 -44.23 23.37
C LEU A 62 20.66 -44.81 24.78
N LYS A 63 21.72 -45.57 25.08
CA LYS A 63 22.03 -46.05 26.44
C LYS A 63 23.38 -45.52 26.91
N PHE A 64 23.40 -44.99 28.13
CA PHE A 64 24.63 -44.58 28.78
C PHE A 64 25.26 -45.74 29.58
N ASP A 65 26.46 -46.14 29.18
CA ASP A 65 27.31 -47.05 29.95
C ASP A 65 28.21 -46.23 30.88
N ALA A 66 27.73 -46.06 32.12
CA ALA A 66 28.41 -45.30 33.16
C ALA A 66 29.76 -45.91 33.58
N VAL A 67 29.96 -47.22 33.40
CA VAL A 67 31.19 -47.93 33.79
C VAL A 67 32.31 -47.63 32.81
N ASN A 68 31.99 -47.60 31.51
CA ASN A 68 32.97 -47.36 30.45
C ASN A 68 32.99 -45.91 29.92
N GLN A 69 32.14 -45.02 30.47
CA GLN A 69 31.98 -43.62 30.03
C GLN A 69 31.68 -43.51 28.52
N ARG A 70 30.72 -44.31 28.05
CA ARG A 70 30.34 -44.42 26.63
C ARG A 70 28.83 -44.36 26.45
N ILE A 71 28.42 -43.82 25.31
CA ILE A 71 27.03 -43.85 24.83
C ILE A 71 26.95 -44.91 23.74
N VAL A 72 26.00 -45.82 23.87
CA VAL A 72 25.73 -46.90 22.91
C VAL A 72 24.42 -46.59 22.20
N PHE A 73 24.43 -46.66 20.87
CA PHE A 73 23.24 -46.51 20.03
C PHE A 73 22.45 -47.82 20.03
N GLU A 74 21.23 -47.81 20.57
CA GLU A 74 20.39 -49.02 20.70
C GLU A 74 19.48 -49.21 19.49
N GLU A 75 18.75 -48.18 19.08
CA GLU A 75 17.81 -48.23 17.95
C GLU A 75 17.78 -46.89 17.21
N LEU A 76 17.87 -46.93 15.88
CA LEU A 76 17.79 -45.76 14.99
C LEU A 76 16.67 -45.99 13.97
N GLN A 77 15.56 -45.27 14.11
CA GLN A 77 14.45 -45.34 13.17
C GLN A 77 14.41 -44.10 12.28
N PHE A 78 14.46 -44.31 10.97
CA PHE A 78 14.32 -43.27 9.95
C PHE A 78 13.01 -43.51 9.16
N SER A 79 12.28 -42.44 8.87
CA SER A 79 11.10 -42.52 7.98
C SER A 79 11.51 -42.88 6.53
N GLU A 80 10.57 -43.44 5.75
CA GLU A 80 10.86 -43.98 4.41
C GLU A 80 11.43 -42.94 3.42
N ASP A 81 11.14 -41.66 3.61
CA ASP A 81 11.54 -40.54 2.74
C ASP A 81 13.02 -40.11 2.84
N TRP A 82 13.79 -40.74 3.74
CA TRP A 82 15.20 -40.43 3.96
C TRP A 82 16.13 -40.92 2.84
N GLY A 83 15.75 -41.98 2.12
CA GLY A 83 16.64 -42.71 1.21
C GLY A 83 17.21 -41.90 0.05
N ASP A 84 16.51 -40.83 -0.36
CA ASP A 84 16.90 -39.95 -1.47
C ASP A 84 17.37 -38.56 -0.99
N SER A 85 17.18 -38.22 0.29
CA SER A 85 17.29 -36.85 0.81
C SER A 85 18.45 -36.61 1.78
N SER A 86 19.08 -37.65 2.34
CA SER A 86 20.26 -37.50 3.23
C SER A 86 21.15 -38.75 3.26
N THR A 87 22.44 -38.58 3.61
CA THR A 87 23.41 -39.68 3.77
C THR A 87 23.55 -40.21 5.21
N ILE A 88 22.78 -39.66 6.15
CA ILE A 88 22.80 -40.04 7.58
C ILE A 88 22.47 -41.53 7.81
N PRO A 89 21.43 -42.13 7.20
CA PRO A 89 21.04 -43.52 7.50
C PRO A 89 22.10 -44.56 7.13
N SER A 90 23.02 -44.23 6.23
CA SER A 90 24.14 -45.07 5.83
C SER A 90 25.41 -44.88 6.69
N SER A 91 25.45 -43.86 7.55
CA SER A 91 26.63 -43.47 8.32
C SER A 91 26.75 -44.19 9.68
N TYR A 92 25.69 -44.84 10.19
CA TYR A 92 25.71 -45.56 11.47
C TYR A 92 24.93 -46.89 11.41
N GLN A 93 25.38 -47.86 12.22
CA GLN A 93 24.71 -49.14 12.46
C GLN A 93 24.41 -49.30 13.96
N GLU A 94 23.38 -50.07 14.29
CA GLU A 94 23.06 -50.47 15.68
C GLU A 94 24.31 -51.02 16.39
N GLY A 95 24.55 -50.57 17.63
CA GLY A 95 25.73 -50.97 18.42
C GLY A 95 26.98 -50.09 18.26
N HIS A 96 26.92 -49.01 17.46
CA HIS A 96 27.96 -47.98 17.48
C HIS A 96 28.08 -47.33 18.87
N HIS A 97 29.28 -46.88 19.26
CA HIS A 97 29.50 -46.24 20.55
C HIS A 97 30.42 -45.03 20.46
N ILE A 98 30.09 -43.97 21.21
CA ILE A 98 30.83 -42.71 21.27
C ILE A 98 31.22 -42.46 22.74
N SER A 99 32.44 -42.01 22.99
CA SER A 99 32.86 -41.65 24.36
C SER A 99 32.22 -40.32 24.81
N VAL A 100 32.11 -40.10 26.12
CA VAL A 100 31.62 -38.82 26.66
C VAL A 100 32.48 -37.63 26.21
N GLU A 101 33.79 -37.84 26.01
CA GLU A 101 34.70 -36.80 25.54
C GLU A 101 34.45 -36.43 24.06
N GLN A 102 34.21 -37.44 23.21
CA GLN A 102 33.84 -37.21 21.81
C GLN A 102 32.47 -36.55 21.67
N LEU A 103 31.57 -36.72 22.65
CA LEU A 103 30.26 -36.08 22.66
C LEU A 103 30.33 -34.55 22.78
N ARG A 104 31.41 -34.01 23.37
CA ARG A 104 31.60 -32.56 23.56
C ARG A 104 31.76 -31.81 22.23
N THR A 105 32.52 -32.37 21.30
CA THR A 105 32.77 -31.80 19.97
C THR A 105 31.87 -32.40 18.90
N PHE A 106 31.07 -33.43 19.22
CA PHE A 106 30.23 -34.18 18.29
C PHE A 106 29.35 -33.31 17.38
N GLN A 107 28.70 -32.27 17.91
CA GLN A 107 27.84 -31.38 17.11
C GLN A 107 28.62 -30.69 15.99
N HIS A 108 29.86 -30.32 16.24
CA HIS A 108 30.74 -29.70 15.26
C HIS A 108 31.29 -30.77 14.30
N ASP A 109 31.97 -31.77 14.85
CA ASP A 109 32.73 -32.76 14.08
C ASP A 109 31.82 -33.56 13.15
N TYR A 110 30.67 -34.04 13.65
CA TYR A 110 29.73 -34.82 12.84
C TYR A 110 29.10 -34.03 11.70
N THR A 111 28.82 -32.75 11.94
CA THR A 111 28.20 -31.86 10.94
C THR A 111 29.15 -31.64 9.77
N PHE A 112 30.43 -31.37 10.05
CA PHE A 112 31.41 -30.99 9.03
C PHE A 112 32.30 -32.12 8.53
N TRP A 113 32.21 -33.33 9.10
CA TRP A 113 32.94 -34.52 8.66
C TRP A 113 32.76 -34.84 7.16
N ILE A 114 31.60 -34.49 6.60
CA ILE A 114 31.32 -34.66 5.16
C ILE A 114 32.15 -33.74 4.25
N LEU A 115 32.65 -32.61 4.78
CA LEU A 115 33.44 -31.63 4.06
C LEU A 115 34.95 -31.87 4.23
N SER A 116 35.40 -32.32 5.42
CA SER A 116 36.80 -32.69 5.67
C SER A 116 36.91 -33.76 6.75
N GLU A 117 37.76 -34.77 6.52
CA GLU A 117 38.10 -35.81 7.51
C GLU A 117 39.23 -35.37 8.45
N GLU A 118 40.08 -34.44 8.02
CA GLU A 118 41.17 -33.86 8.81
C GLU A 118 40.86 -32.39 9.11
N THR A 119 40.79 -32.03 10.39
CA THR A 119 40.67 -30.65 10.87
C THR A 119 41.92 -30.21 11.63
N ASP A 120 42.05 -28.91 11.90
CA ASP A 120 43.08 -28.31 12.79
C ASP A 120 44.52 -28.33 12.27
N ARG A 121 44.74 -27.76 11.08
CA ARG A 121 46.11 -27.54 10.56
C ARG A 121 46.68 -26.22 11.08
N LYS A 122 47.84 -26.25 11.73
CA LYS A 122 48.51 -25.02 12.23
C LYS A 122 48.89 -24.08 11.08
N LEU A 123 48.78 -22.76 11.30
CA LEU A 123 49.25 -21.76 10.34
C LEU A 123 50.76 -21.87 10.05
N SER A 124 51.56 -22.28 11.04
CA SER A 124 52.99 -22.59 10.90
C SER A 124 53.31 -23.74 9.94
N SER A 125 52.32 -24.53 9.51
CA SER A 125 52.49 -25.56 8.48
C SER A 125 52.52 -24.99 7.05
N VAL A 126 52.12 -23.73 6.87
CA VAL A 126 51.96 -23.09 5.55
C VAL A 126 52.79 -21.82 5.43
N PHE A 127 52.84 -21.00 6.49
CA PHE A 127 53.68 -19.80 6.54
C PHE A 127 54.93 -20.02 7.39
N SER A 128 55.98 -19.25 7.13
CA SER A 128 57.15 -19.20 8.01
C SER A 128 56.73 -18.69 9.40
N PRO A 129 57.24 -19.27 10.51
CA PRO A 129 56.93 -18.81 11.86
C PRO A 129 57.23 -17.31 12.03
N LEU A 130 56.29 -16.56 12.59
CA LEU A 130 56.34 -15.10 12.68
C LEU A 130 56.11 -14.59 14.12
N ASP A 131 55.09 -15.08 14.81
CA ASP A 131 54.64 -14.55 16.10
C ASP A 131 53.96 -15.60 17.01
N SER A 132 53.47 -15.18 18.17
CA SER A 132 52.75 -16.05 19.11
C SER A 132 51.42 -16.60 18.58
N ASN A 133 50.96 -16.17 17.39
CA ASN A 133 49.74 -16.67 16.75
C ASN A 133 50.02 -17.84 15.80
N ASP A 134 51.25 -18.36 15.73
CA ASP A 134 51.66 -19.50 14.90
C ASP A 134 50.98 -20.83 15.27
N ASP A 135 50.43 -20.91 16.48
CA ASP A 135 49.66 -22.04 16.99
C ASP A 135 48.16 -21.97 16.63
N MET A 136 47.71 -20.93 15.94
CA MET A 136 46.33 -20.88 15.45
C MET A 136 46.08 -21.97 14.40
N THR A 137 44.95 -22.66 14.55
CA THR A 137 44.54 -23.81 13.73
C THR A 137 43.19 -23.53 13.06
N PRO A 138 43.17 -22.97 11.84
CA PRO A 138 41.97 -23.03 11.01
C PRO A 138 41.52 -24.48 10.81
N ASP A 139 40.21 -24.71 10.69
CA ASP A 139 39.64 -26.05 10.53
C ASP A 139 40.20 -26.74 9.28
N VAL A 140 40.25 -26.08 8.12
CA VAL A 140 40.81 -26.67 6.88
C VAL A 140 41.70 -25.68 6.14
N ILE A 141 42.86 -26.15 5.68
CA ILE A 141 43.75 -25.41 4.79
C ILE A 141 44.01 -26.20 3.50
N VAL A 142 43.62 -25.62 2.37
CA VAL A 142 43.80 -26.18 1.02
C VAL A 142 44.82 -25.34 0.27
N SER A 143 45.82 -25.99 -0.36
CA SER A 143 46.84 -25.33 -1.19
C SER A 143 46.81 -25.92 -2.60
N ARG A 144 46.55 -25.09 -3.62
CA ARG A 144 46.57 -25.46 -5.05
C ARG A 144 46.98 -24.31 -5.95
N ASP A 145 47.85 -24.57 -6.93
CA ASP A 145 48.25 -23.63 -8.00
C ASP A 145 48.61 -22.19 -7.54
N GLY A 146 49.24 -22.06 -6.36
CA GLY A 146 49.61 -20.76 -5.78
C GLY A 146 48.50 -20.02 -5.01
N LEU A 147 47.35 -20.68 -4.80
CA LEU A 147 46.26 -20.25 -3.93
C LEU A 147 46.25 -21.04 -2.61
N LEU A 148 46.06 -20.34 -1.50
CA LEU A 148 45.81 -20.87 -0.16
C LEU A 148 44.39 -20.51 0.27
N ALA A 149 43.56 -21.52 0.50
CA ALA A 149 42.21 -21.35 1.02
C ALA A 149 42.12 -21.81 2.47
N PHE A 150 41.62 -20.95 3.35
CA PHE A 150 41.39 -21.19 4.77
C PHE A 150 39.89 -21.28 5.03
N TYR A 151 39.44 -22.39 5.62
CA TYR A 151 38.03 -22.59 5.97
C TYR A 151 37.90 -22.74 7.48
N GLU A 152 36.87 -22.09 8.03
CA GLU A 152 36.48 -22.22 9.43
C GLU A 152 34.99 -22.61 9.52
N PHE A 153 34.69 -23.61 10.33
CA PHE A 153 33.35 -24.15 10.51
C PHE A 153 32.79 -23.77 11.87
N GLY A 154 31.47 -23.62 11.98
CA GLY A 154 30.83 -23.25 13.23
C GLY A 154 29.39 -23.69 13.32
N THR A 155 28.92 -23.92 14.54
CA THR A 155 27.53 -24.32 14.79
C THR A 155 26.86 -23.37 15.77
N THR A 156 25.57 -23.10 15.58
CA THR A 156 24.78 -22.29 16.52
C THR A 156 23.33 -22.75 16.59
N MET A 157 22.78 -22.75 17.80
CA MET A 157 21.36 -23.02 18.01
C MET A 157 20.46 -21.86 17.57
N ASN A 158 21.02 -20.65 17.39
CA ASN A 158 20.26 -19.46 17.03
C ASN A 158 20.20 -19.25 15.51
N SER A 159 19.13 -19.73 14.90
CA SER A 159 18.89 -19.59 13.45
C SER A 159 18.64 -18.16 12.97
N ASN A 160 18.32 -17.22 13.85
CA ASN A 160 18.01 -15.84 13.48
C ASN A 160 19.22 -14.90 13.54
N ARG A 161 20.36 -15.35 14.09
CA ARG A 161 21.58 -14.55 14.27
C ARG A 161 22.83 -15.31 13.83
N LEU A 162 22.88 -15.66 12.54
CA LEU A 162 24.01 -16.38 11.95
C LEU A 162 25.16 -15.46 11.51
N GLN A 163 24.87 -14.19 11.19
CA GLN A 163 25.86 -13.23 10.70
C GLN A 163 26.95 -12.92 11.74
N GLY A 164 26.55 -12.69 13.00
CA GLY A 164 27.51 -12.38 14.07
C GLY A 164 28.58 -13.47 14.28
N PRO A 165 28.20 -14.75 14.46
CA PRO A 165 29.15 -15.85 14.54
C PRO A 165 30.04 -16.01 13.31
N HIS A 166 29.50 -15.76 12.11
CA HIS A 166 30.25 -15.78 10.85
C HIS A 166 31.35 -14.70 10.85
N ASP A 167 30.98 -13.46 11.17
CA ASP A 167 31.91 -12.32 11.13
C ASP A 167 33.01 -12.46 12.19
N ILE A 168 32.68 -12.97 13.39
CA ILE A 168 33.67 -13.25 14.44
C ILE A 168 34.70 -14.27 13.96
N LYS A 169 34.27 -15.32 13.27
CA LYS A 169 35.18 -16.36 12.75
C LYS A 169 36.08 -15.85 11.63
N ILE A 170 35.57 -14.98 10.74
CA ILE A 170 36.39 -14.32 9.72
C ILE A 170 37.41 -13.36 10.35
N GLU A 171 36.97 -12.46 11.25
CA GLU A 171 37.84 -11.45 11.84
C GLU A 171 38.97 -12.07 12.70
N LYS A 172 38.72 -13.24 13.31
CA LYS A 172 39.73 -13.99 14.08
C LYS A 172 41.01 -14.28 13.29
N TYR A 173 40.92 -14.61 12.00
CA TYR A 173 42.08 -14.98 11.18
C TYR A 173 42.51 -13.91 10.18
N LYS A 174 41.65 -12.93 9.89
CA LYS A 174 41.88 -11.89 8.88
C LYS A 174 43.14 -11.07 9.14
N SER A 175 43.33 -10.55 10.36
CA SER A 175 44.52 -9.75 10.72
C SER A 175 45.80 -10.61 10.65
N VAL A 176 45.72 -11.80 11.24
CA VAL A 176 46.80 -12.79 11.40
C VAL A 176 47.35 -13.27 10.05
N ILE A 177 46.48 -13.49 9.05
CA ILE A 177 46.88 -13.91 7.69
C ILE A 177 47.45 -12.74 6.89
N ASN A 178 46.86 -11.53 7.02
CA ASN A 178 47.35 -10.34 6.33
C ASN A 178 48.78 -9.96 6.75
N ASP A 179 49.10 -10.07 8.04
CA ASP A 179 50.44 -9.76 8.54
C ASP A 179 51.48 -10.79 8.05
N ARG A 180 51.09 -12.05 7.85
CA ARG A 180 51.95 -13.09 7.28
C ARG A 180 52.19 -12.88 5.79
N LEU A 181 51.16 -12.50 5.03
CA LEU A 181 51.27 -12.16 3.61
C LEU A 181 52.21 -10.98 3.33
N ARG A 182 52.27 -10.00 4.24
CA ARG A 182 53.19 -8.85 4.10
C ARG A 182 54.65 -9.21 4.37
N ASN A 183 54.91 -10.23 5.18
CA ASN A 183 56.25 -10.60 5.62
C ASN A 183 56.87 -11.74 4.80
N ASP A 184 56.06 -12.60 4.17
CA ASP A 184 56.56 -13.68 3.30
C ASP A 184 56.82 -13.16 1.88
N SER A 185 57.98 -13.49 1.29
CA SER A 185 58.42 -12.93 -0.01
C SER A 185 57.78 -13.60 -1.23
N LYS A 186 56.82 -14.50 -1.00
CA LYS A 186 56.14 -15.28 -2.05
C LYS A 186 54.85 -14.56 -2.43
N GLU A 187 54.64 -14.33 -3.73
CA GLU A 187 53.33 -13.95 -4.26
C GLU A 187 52.36 -15.13 -4.12
N VAL A 188 51.76 -15.29 -2.94
CA VAL A 188 50.75 -16.31 -2.65
C VAL A 188 49.40 -15.64 -2.50
N LYS A 189 48.40 -16.18 -3.19
CA LYS A 189 47.03 -15.69 -3.09
C LYS A 189 46.33 -16.40 -1.94
N CYS A 190 45.54 -15.68 -1.16
CA CYS A 190 44.82 -16.25 -0.03
C CYS A 190 43.33 -15.91 -0.04
N PHE A 191 42.50 -16.88 0.34
CA PHE A 191 41.07 -16.71 0.56
C PHE A 191 40.67 -17.28 1.94
N LEU A 192 39.78 -16.59 2.65
CA LEU A 192 39.26 -16.99 3.96
C LEU A 192 37.74 -17.12 3.90
N ALA A 193 37.22 -18.28 4.30
CA ALA A 193 35.80 -18.60 4.30
C ALA A 193 35.35 -19.12 5.66
N ALA A 194 34.12 -18.77 6.05
CA ALA A 194 33.46 -19.35 7.21
C ALA A 194 32.12 -19.99 6.82
N ILE A 195 31.79 -21.13 7.43
CA ILE A 195 30.48 -21.80 7.28
C ILE A 195 29.88 -22.02 8.67
N ILE A 196 28.76 -21.35 8.94
CA ILE A 196 28.01 -21.44 10.20
C ILE A 196 26.68 -22.13 9.97
N VAL A 197 26.47 -23.28 10.60
CA VAL A 197 25.24 -24.06 10.49
C VAL A 197 24.36 -23.86 11.73
N SER A 198 23.07 -23.69 11.53
CA SER A 198 22.05 -23.74 12.58
C SER A 198 21.00 -24.80 12.34
N THR A 199 20.06 -24.90 13.27
CA THR A 199 18.95 -25.83 13.16
C THR A 199 18.03 -25.55 11.99
N THR A 200 18.02 -24.40 11.33
CA THR A 200 17.10 -24.15 10.19
C THR A 200 17.75 -23.41 9.03
N ALA A 201 18.98 -22.98 9.18
CA ALA A 201 19.65 -22.12 8.23
C ALA A 201 21.16 -22.33 8.29
N ILE A 202 21.84 -21.87 7.26
CA ILE A 202 23.29 -21.83 7.15
C ILE A 202 23.70 -20.42 6.73
N CYS A 203 24.79 -19.91 7.29
CA CYS A 203 25.46 -18.71 6.83
C CYS A 203 26.85 -19.09 6.34
N TYR A 204 27.17 -18.75 5.11
CA TYR A 204 28.48 -19.02 4.55
C TYR A 204 28.96 -17.81 3.76
N SER A 205 30.27 -17.72 3.59
CA SER A 205 30.93 -16.69 2.78
C SER A 205 30.42 -16.69 1.34
N ASP A 206 29.99 -15.54 0.80
CA ASP A 206 29.45 -15.38 -0.57
C ASP A 206 30.29 -15.98 -1.71
N LEU A 207 31.60 -16.12 -1.51
CA LEU A 207 32.54 -16.76 -2.42
C LEU A 207 32.39 -18.30 -2.48
N LEU A 208 31.65 -18.91 -1.55
CA LEU A 208 31.32 -20.33 -1.56
C LEU A 208 29.95 -20.54 -2.22
N ASP A 209 29.92 -20.99 -3.48
CA ASP A 209 28.64 -21.34 -4.12
C ASP A 209 28.18 -22.74 -3.68
N LEU A 210 27.52 -22.82 -2.52
CA LEU A 210 26.98 -24.07 -2.00
C LEU A 210 25.64 -24.41 -2.67
N ASP A 211 25.55 -25.63 -3.19
CA ASP A 211 24.33 -26.18 -3.78
C ASP A 211 23.29 -26.54 -2.70
N GLU A 212 22.03 -26.63 -3.13
CA GLU A 212 20.89 -26.86 -2.23
C GLU A 212 20.99 -28.20 -1.49
N PHE A 213 21.59 -29.22 -2.12
CA PHE A 213 21.79 -30.52 -1.49
C PHE A 213 22.78 -30.43 -0.32
N THR A 214 23.95 -29.80 -0.51
CA THR A 214 24.95 -29.63 0.57
C THR A 214 24.39 -28.82 1.73
N ILE A 215 23.66 -27.75 1.43
CA ILE A 215 23.02 -26.89 2.44
C ILE A 215 22.06 -27.71 3.31
N ASN A 216 21.17 -28.46 2.67
CA ASN A 216 20.19 -29.27 3.39
C ASN A 216 20.88 -30.39 4.18
N GLU A 217 21.90 -31.06 3.61
CA GLU A 217 22.64 -32.14 4.27
C GLU A 217 23.39 -31.67 5.54
N LEU A 218 24.04 -30.50 5.50
CA LEU A 218 24.72 -29.92 6.67
C LEU A 218 23.71 -29.57 7.78
N ILE A 219 22.57 -28.96 7.42
CA ILE A 219 21.49 -28.65 8.38
C ILE A 219 20.92 -29.93 8.98
N HIS A 220 20.71 -30.98 8.17
CA HIS A 220 20.20 -32.28 8.62
C HIS A 220 21.17 -32.95 9.60
N ARG A 221 22.48 -32.94 9.30
CA ARG A 221 23.51 -33.49 10.18
C ARG A 221 23.61 -32.74 11.50
N TYR A 222 23.52 -31.42 11.47
CA TYR A 222 23.51 -30.61 12.69
C TYR A 222 22.28 -30.88 13.58
N ARG A 223 21.08 -31.01 12.97
CA ARG A 223 19.86 -31.39 13.69
C ARG A 223 19.98 -32.78 14.33
N PHE A 224 20.51 -33.75 13.58
CA PHE A 224 20.75 -35.10 14.09
C PHE A 224 21.73 -35.08 15.27
N ALA A 225 22.87 -34.42 15.14
CA ALA A 225 23.85 -34.33 16.21
C ALA A 225 23.31 -33.62 17.45
N THR A 226 22.50 -32.57 17.26
CA THR A 226 21.80 -31.88 18.35
C THR A 226 20.86 -32.84 19.10
N ARG A 227 20.07 -33.64 18.38
CA ARG A 227 19.16 -34.62 19.01
C ARG A 227 19.90 -35.72 19.77
N VAL A 228 21.01 -36.23 19.24
CA VAL A 228 21.87 -37.20 19.94
C VAL A 228 22.37 -36.64 21.26
N VAL A 229 22.85 -35.39 21.27
CA VAL A 229 23.32 -34.72 22.50
C VAL A 229 22.16 -34.46 23.47
N ASP A 230 20.99 -34.04 23.00
CA ASP A 230 19.81 -33.81 23.85
C ASP A 230 19.27 -35.10 24.47
N GLU A 231 19.31 -36.22 23.75
CA GLU A 231 18.97 -37.54 24.27
C GLU A 231 20.00 -38.00 25.32
N ALA A 232 21.29 -37.87 25.03
CA ALA A 232 22.35 -38.20 25.99
C ALA A 232 22.21 -37.41 27.31
N LYS A 233 21.85 -36.12 27.23
CA LYS A 233 21.53 -35.29 28.41
C LYS A 233 20.31 -35.82 29.17
N ARG A 234 19.25 -36.25 28.47
CA ARG A 234 18.07 -36.86 29.10
C ARG A 234 18.40 -38.18 29.81
N GLN A 235 19.35 -38.95 29.30
CA GLN A 235 19.87 -40.17 29.93
C GLN A 235 20.88 -39.90 31.07
N GLY A 236 21.06 -38.64 31.49
CA GLY A 236 21.84 -38.27 32.66
C GLY A 236 23.29 -37.85 32.40
N VAL A 237 23.71 -37.68 31.14
CA VAL A 237 25.04 -37.16 30.81
C VAL A 237 25.11 -35.67 31.11
N GLN A 238 25.90 -35.28 32.12
CA GLN A 238 26.13 -33.88 32.47
C GLN A 238 27.30 -33.31 31.67
N LEU A 239 26.97 -32.46 30.68
CA LEU A 239 27.93 -31.61 29.97
C LEU A 239 27.75 -30.19 30.53
N ALA A 240 28.62 -29.75 31.42
CA ALA A 240 28.58 -28.40 32.00
C ALA A 240 29.76 -27.59 31.47
N GLU A 241 29.54 -26.37 30.94
CA GLU A 241 30.67 -25.56 30.44
C GLU A 241 30.47 -24.06 30.14
N SER A 242 29.47 -23.30 30.65
CA SER A 242 29.50 -21.83 30.42
C SER A 242 28.75 -20.88 31.39
N PRO A 243 29.17 -19.59 31.48
CA PRO A 243 28.50 -18.53 32.26
C PRO A 243 27.03 -18.28 31.90
N ARG A 244 26.61 -18.61 30.69
CA ARG A 244 25.24 -18.41 30.19
C ARG A 244 24.23 -19.33 30.89
N GLU A 245 24.67 -20.49 31.35
CA GLU A 245 23.83 -21.41 32.13
C GLU A 245 23.49 -20.81 33.50
N GLN A 246 24.42 -20.07 34.11
CA GLN A 246 24.20 -19.36 35.37
C GLN A 246 23.18 -18.24 35.22
N GLU A 247 23.22 -17.52 34.10
CA GLU A 247 22.28 -16.44 33.78
C GLU A 247 20.86 -16.98 33.53
N LEU A 248 20.72 -18.12 32.86
CA LEU A 248 19.45 -18.83 32.67
C LEU A 248 18.83 -19.31 33.99
N ILE A 249 19.66 -19.76 34.93
CA ILE A 249 19.23 -20.17 36.28
C ILE A 249 18.72 -18.93 37.05
N ASN A 250 19.44 -17.82 37.00
CA ASN A 250 19.02 -16.57 37.65
C ASN A 250 17.71 -16.05 37.06
N LEU A 251 17.57 -16.08 35.74
CA LEU A 251 16.36 -15.62 35.03
C LEU A 251 15.16 -16.52 35.31
N LYS A 252 15.36 -17.84 35.41
CA LYS A 252 14.34 -18.76 35.92
C LYS A 252 13.91 -18.38 37.32
N LEU A 253 14.84 -18.21 38.26
CA LEU A 253 14.52 -17.83 39.64
C LEU A 253 13.77 -16.50 39.74
N THR A 254 14.12 -15.51 38.90
CA THR A 254 13.37 -14.24 38.81
C THR A 254 11.96 -14.45 38.29
N LEU A 255 11.76 -15.23 37.23
CA LEU A 255 10.43 -15.52 36.69
C LEU A 255 9.56 -16.30 37.69
N THR A 256 10.12 -17.26 38.43
CA THR A 256 9.36 -17.99 39.46
C THR A 256 9.01 -17.13 40.68
N SER A 257 9.68 -16.00 40.88
CA SER A 257 9.42 -15.08 42.00
C SER A 257 8.33 -14.04 41.70
N ILE A 258 7.86 -13.95 40.45
CA ILE A 258 6.76 -13.06 40.07
C ILE A 258 5.45 -13.82 40.35
N GLU A 259 4.78 -13.47 41.45
CA GLU A 259 3.43 -13.94 41.70
C GLU A 259 2.43 -13.11 40.87
N PRO A 260 1.60 -13.73 40.00
CA PRO A 260 0.60 -13.00 39.24
C PRO A 260 -0.55 -12.54 40.15
N GLU A 261 -0.79 -11.24 40.20
CA GLU A 261 -2.01 -10.67 40.80
C GLU A 261 -3.17 -10.78 39.80
N PHE A 262 -4.19 -11.57 40.15
CA PHE A 262 -5.43 -11.66 39.38
C PHE A 262 -6.49 -10.74 40.00
N THR A 263 -7.26 -10.03 39.17
CA THR A 263 -8.36 -9.18 39.63
C THR A 263 -9.54 -10.02 40.14
N ASP A 264 -10.15 -9.60 41.26
CA ASP A 264 -11.31 -10.25 41.89
C ASP A 264 -12.55 -10.33 40.98
N ASP A 265 -13.40 -11.33 41.24
CA ASP A 265 -14.56 -11.86 40.47
C ASP A 265 -15.72 -10.88 40.15
N GLY A 266 -15.50 -9.56 40.16
CA GLY A 266 -16.55 -8.53 40.08
C GLY A 266 -16.68 -7.78 38.76
N LEU A 267 -15.72 -7.89 37.84
CA LEU A 267 -15.72 -7.15 36.57
C LEU A 267 -16.09 -8.08 35.39
N PRO A 268 -17.12 -7.76 34.59
CA PRO A 268 -17.39 -8.48 33.35
C PRO A 268 -16.15 -8.44 32.45
N GLY A 269 -15.60 -9.60 32.08
CA GLY A 269 -14.38 -9.71 31.28
C GLY A 269 -13.06 -9.65 32.07
N ALA A 270 -13.10 -9.71 33.41
CA ALA A 270 -11.88 -9.80 34.22
C ALA A 270 -11.14 -11.12 33.94
N VAL A 271 -9.85 -10.97 33.69
CA VAL A 271 -8.93 -12.08 33.42
C VAL A 271 -8.62 -12.79 34.74
N THR A 272 -9.38 -13.83 35.07
CA THR A 272 -9.21 -14.65 36.28
C THR A 272 -8.26 -15.82 36.04
N LYS A 273 -7.68 -16.37 37.12
CA LYS A 273 -6.76 -17.52 37.02
C LYS A 273 -7.39 -18.73 36.29
N GLY A 274 -8.69 -18.96 36.48
CA GLY A 274 -9.45 -20.04 35.81
C GLY A 274 -9.90 -19.71 34.38
N SER A 275 -9.74 -18.47 33.90
CA SER A 275 -10.06 -18.09 32.52
C SER A 275 -8.83 -18.03 31.60
N ILE A 276 -7.61 -17.86 32.14
CA ILE A 276 -6.37 -17.90 31.35
C ILE A 276 -5.75 -19.30 31.29
N ILE A 277 -5.70 -20.00 32.42
CA ILE A 277 -4.99 -21.27 32.55
C ILE A 277 -6.04 -22.33 32.84
N THR A 278 -6.47 -23.02 31.78
CA THR A 278 -7.34 -24.18 31.92
C THR A 278 -6.56 -25.42 31.60
N ASP A 279 -6.40 -26.29 32.59
CA ASP A 279 -5.83 -27.62 32.45
C ASP A 279 -6.89 -28.64 31.94
N ASP A 280 -8.07 -28.17 31.53
CA ASP A 280 -9.30 -28.98 31.56
C ASP A 280 -9.78 -29.55 30.22
N ILE A 281 -9.14 -29.24 29.09
CA ILE A 281 -9.52 -29.83 27.79
C ILE A 281 -8.47 -30.84 27.36
N SER A 282 -8.84 -32.13 27.41
CA SER A 282 -8.01 -33.18 26.84
C SER A 282 -7.89 -32.98 25.33
N THR A 283 -6.69 -33.20 24.78
CA THR A 283 -6.43 -33.11 23.33
C THR A 283 -7.42 -33.94 22.51
N GLU A 284 -7.89 -35.05 23.07
CA GLU A 284 -8.90 -35.92 22.46
C GLU A 284 -10.29 -35.28 22.38
N ALA A 285 -10.72 -34.57 23.44
CA ALA A 285 -11.99 -33.85 23.46
C ALA A 285 -11.99 -32.69 22.43
N ALA A 286 -10.92 -31.88 22.41
CA ALA A 286 -10.77 -30.79 21.43
C ALA A 286 -10.76 -31.31 19.99
N LEU A 287 -10.08 -32.43 19.73
CA LEU A 287 -10.03 -33.06 18.40
C LEU A 287 -11.41 -33.58 17.96
N ASN A 288 -12.16 -34.20 18.87
CA ASN A 288 -13.51 -34.71 18.58
C ASN A 288 -14.50 -33.57 18.31
N TYR A 289 -14.45 -32.49 19.10
CA TYR A 289 -15.26 -31.30 18.86
C TYR A 289 -14.93 -30.67 17.50
N SER A 290 -13.64 -30.46 17.22
CA SER A 290 -13.17 -29.89 15.94
C SER A 290 -13.62 -30.69 14.73
N LYS A 291 -13.57 -32.03 14.80
CA LYS A 291 -14.06 -32.91 13.72
C LYS A 291 -15.56 -32.74 13.50
N LEU A 292 -16.34 -32.68 14.57
CA LEU A 292 -17.79 -32.56 14.50
C LEU A 292 -18.20 -31.19 13.94
N LEU A 293 -17.54 -30.12 14.40
CA LEU A 293 -17.75 -28.77 13.90
C LEU A 293 -17.35 -28.66 12.42
N TYR A 294 -16.17 -29.16 12.05
CA TYR A 294 -15.72 -29.20 10.65
C TYR A 294 -16.74 -29.93 9.77
N HIS A 295 -17.21 -31.10 10.20
CA HIS A 295 -18.20 -31.86 9.45
C HIS A 295 -19.50 -31.07 9.24
N LYS A 296 -19.98 -30.37 10.29
CA LYS A 296 -21.17 -29.52 10.20
C LYS A 296 -20.96 -28.35 9.24
N CYS A 297 -19.90 -27.56 9.42
CA CYS A 297 -19.58 -26.41 8.56
C CYS A 297 -19.33 -26.83 7.12
N PHE A 298 -18.70 -27.98 6.90
CA PHE A 298 -18.51 -28.56 5.56
C PHE A 298 -19.85 -28.92 4.92
N LEU A 299 -20.73 -29.62 5.64
CA LEU A 299 -22.06 -29.97 5.13
C LEU A 299 -22.91 -28.73 4.85
N GLU A 300 -22.86 -27.72 5.71
CA GLU A 300 -23.53 -26.43 5.49
C GLU A 300 -22.94 -25.73 4.25
N GLY A 301 -21.62 -25.64 4.13
CA GLY A 301 -20.94 -25.06 2.96
C GLY A 301 -21.32 -25.77 1.66
N VAL A 302 -21.36 -27.10 1.65
CA VAL A 302 -21.78 -27.88 0.47
C VAL A 302 -23.27 -27.66 0.15
N ARG A 303 -24.14 -27.56 1.18
CA ARG A 303 -25.56 -27.23 0.97
C ARG A 303 -25.75 -25.83 0.40
N HIS A 304 -24.97 -24.85 0.85
CA HIS A 304 -24.98 -23.50 0.30
C HIS A 304 -24.46 -23.46 -1.14
N MET A 305 -23.38 -24.19 -1.46
CA MET A 305 -22.89 -24.31 -2.85
C MET A 305 -23.89 -25.00 -3.79
N GLY A 306 -24.66 -25.96 -3.28
CA GLY A 306 -25.71 -26.64 -4.07
C GLY A 306 -26.93 -25.78 -4.39
N LYS A 307 -27.12 -24.67 -3.66
CA LYS A 307 -28.11 -23.62 -3.95
C LYS A 307 -27.42 -22.51 -4.76
N GLN A 308 -27.05 -22.78 -6.00
CA GLN A 308 -26.69 -21.69 -6.92
C GLN A 308 -27.99 -21.02 -7.37
N ASP A 309 -28.28 -19.88 -6.76
CA ASP A 309 -29.42 -19.04 -7.10
C ASP A 309 -29.22 -18.43 -8.48
N VAL A 310 -30.27 -18.54 -9.30
CA VAL A 310 -30.45 -17.68 -10.47
C VAL A 310 -30.26 -16.24 -10.00
N PRO A 311 -29.48 -15.39 -10.70
CA PRO A 311 -29.27 -14.00 -10.30
C PRO A 311 -30.60 -13.33 -9.99
N ASP A 312 -30.84 -12.97 -8.72
CA ASP A 312 -32.08 -12.35 -8.32
C ASP A 312 -32.04 -10.87 -8.70
N ARG A 313 -32.56 -10.58 -9.89
CA ARG A 313 -32.71 -9.21 -10.36
C ARG A 313 -33.66 -8.39 -9.47
N GLY A 314 -34.47 -9.03 -8.62
CA GLY A 314 -35.28 -8.38 -7.59
C GLY A 314 -34.43 -7.53 -6.64
N GLN A 315 -33.20 -7.94 -6.34
CA GLN A 315 -32.28 -7.16 -5.50
C GLN A 315 -31.98 -5.76 -6.05
N ILE A 316 -31.95 -5.60 -7.38
CA ILE A 316 -31.79 -4.28 -8.00
C ILE A 316 -33.02 -3.42 -7.70
N THR A 317 -34.22 -3.99 -7.87
CA THR A 317 -35.48 -3.31 -7.59
C THR A 317 -35.58 -2.94 -6.11
N ASP A 318 -35.27 -3.87 -5.21
CA ASP A 318 -35.25 -3.65 -3.76
C ASP A 318 -34.27 -2.54 -3.38
N TYR A 319 -33.08 -2.50 -4.00
CA TYR A 319 -32.12 -1.42 -3.79
C TYR A 319 -32.66 -0.08 -4.30
N ILE A 320 -33.24 -0.04 -5.50
CA ILE A 320 -33.85 1.17 -6.05
C ILE A 320 -34.94 1.71 -5.11
N ASP A 321 -35.77 0.82 -4.56
CA ASP A 321 -36.83 1.15 -3.61
C ASP A 321 -36.28 1.58 -2.24
N SER A 322 -35.08 1.12 -1.86
CA SER A 322 -34.40 1.52 -0.62
C SER A 322 -33.75 2.90 -0.69
N ILE A 323 -33.59 3.49 -1.87
CA ILE A 323 -32.94 4.80 -2.04
C ILE A 323 -33.80 5.89 -1.41
N ILE A 324 -33.20 6.62 -0.46
CA ILE A 324 -33.86 7.71 0.25
C ILE A 324 -33.56 9.02 -0.45
N GLY A 325 -34.55 9.54 -1.17
CA GLY A 325 -34.49 10.87 -1.78
C GLY A 325 -35.32 11.00 -3.05
N GLY A 326 -35.94 12.17 -3.24
CA GLY A 326 -36.81 12.47 -4.39
C GLY A 326 -36.21 13.43 -5.40
N ARG A 327 -34.96 13.88 -5.21
CA ARG A 327 -34.41 14.94 -6.04
C ARG A 327 -34.13 14.47 -7.46
N VAL A 328 -34.65 15.25 -8.41
CA VAL A 328 -34.44 15.07 -9.85
C VAL A 328 -33.80 16.30 -10.51
N ASP A 329 -33.33 17.25 -9.70
CA ASP A 329 -32.74 18.49 -10.20
C ASP A 329 -31.37 18.25 -10.87
N GLN A 330 -31.11 19.01 -11.92
CA GLN A 330 -29.89 18.95 -12.73
C GLN A 330 -28.75 19.75 -12.08
N LYS A 331 -28.44 19.43 -10.81
CA LYS A 331 -27.33 20.04 -10.07
C LYS A 331 -26.02 19.82 -10.83
N SER A 332 -25.17 20.84 -10.89
CA SER A 332 -23.88 20.68 -11.55
C SER A 332 -22.94 19.74 -10.78
N ILE A 333 -22.12 18.97 -11.51
CA ILE A 333 -21.08 18.12 -10.93
C ILE A 333 -19.91 19.02 -10.51
N ILE A 334 -19.36 19.76 -11.46
CA ILE A 334 -18.31 20.76 -11.26
C ILE A 334 -18.97 22.09 -10.91
N GLN A 335 -18.46 22.77 -9.89
CA GLN A 335 -19.01 24.05 -9.40
C GLN A 335 -18.33 25.30 -9.99
N LEU A 336 -17.60 25.12 -11.10
CA LEU A 336 -16.90 26.18 -11.83
C LEU A 336 -17.51 26.38 -13.23
N PRO A 337 -17.33 27.57 -13.84
CA PRO A 337 -17.82 27.85 -15.20
C PRO A 337 -17.13 26.96 -16.25
N GLY A 338 -17.91 26.35 -17.15
CA GLY A 338 -17.39 25.42 -18.17
C GLY A 338 -16.96 26.09 -19.47
N ASN A 339 -16.84 27.41 -19.51
CA ASN A 339 -16.60 28.20 -20.71
C ASN A 339 -15.38 29.10 -20.56
N LEU A 340 -14.65 29.25 -21.67
CA LEU A 340 -13.56 30.20 -21.78
C LEU A 340 -14.13 31.60 -22.08
N PRO A 341 -13.72 32.64 -21.35
CA PRO A 341 -14.22 33.99 -21.56
C PRO A 341 -13.70 34.60 -22.86
N SER A 342 -14.55 35.38 -23.53
CA SER A 342 -14.11 36.27 -24.60
C SER A 342 -13.50 37.54 -24.01
N PRO A 343 -12.47 38.14 -24.66
CA PRO A 343 -11.89 39.37 -24.16
C PRO A 343 -12.89 40.52 -24.05
N PHE A 344 -12.86 41.25 -22.93
CA PHE A 344 -13.68 42.44 -22.72
C PHE A 344 -13.14 43.32 -21.58
N GLU A 345 -13.48 44.61 -21.64
CA GLU A 345 -13.26 45.54 -20.53
C GLU A 345 -14.51 45.65 -19.66
N ILE A 346 -14.36 45.51 -18.34
CA ILE A 346 -15.50 45.58 -17.41
C ILE A 346 -16.20 46.94 -17.43
N ARG A 347 -15.45 48.02 -17.72
CA ARG A 347 -15.99 49.38 -17.81
C ARG A 347 -16.93 49.56 -19.01
N GLU A 348 -16.77 48.76 -20.05
CA GLU A 348 -17.68 48.76 -21.21
C GLU A 348 -18.92 47.88 -20.96
N ALA A 349 -18.86 46.96 -19.99
CA ALA A 349 -19.97 46.07 -19.68
C ALA A 349 -21.18 46.82 -19.13
N TRP A 350 -22.37 46.44 -19.58
CA TRP A 350 -23.62 47.04 -19.15
C TRP A 350 -24.67 45.97 -18.85
N LEU A 351 -25.29 46.09 -17.68
CA LEU A 351 -26.41 45.26 -17.22
C LEU A 351 -27.52 46.19 -16.70
N PRO A 352 -28.79 45.76 -16.74
CA PRO A 352 -29.92 46.56 -16.27
C PRO A 352 -29.86 46.70 -14.74
N LEU A 353 -30.00 47.93 -14.25
CA LEU A 353 -29.97 48.26 -12.82
C LEU A 353 -31.07 47.57 -12.00
N THR A 354 -32.23 47.32 -12.62
CA THR A 354 -33.36 46.61 -12.00
C THR A 354 -33.65 45.32 -12.75
N SER A 355 -33.74 44.22 -11.99
CA SER A 355 -34.04 42.89 -12.51
C SER A 355 -34.75 42.06 -11.44
N GLU A 356 -35.60 41.12 -11.87
CA GLU A 356 -36.12 40.07 -11.00
C GLU A 356 -35.03 39.11 -10.52
N ASN A 357 -33.90 38.99 -11.23
CA ASN A 357 -32.79 38.16 -10.81
C ASN A 357 -31.90 38.93 -9.80
N PRO A 358 -31.82 38.49 -8.53
CA PRO A 358 -31.09 39.21 -7.49
C PRO A 358 -29.59 39.30 -7.76
N VAL A 359 -29.02 38.27 -8.40
CA VAL A 359 -27.59 38.21 -8.79
C VAL A 359 -27.31 39.17 -9.95
N LEU A 360 -28.27 39.33 -10.89
CA LEU A 360 -28.13 40.32 -11.96
C LEU A 360 -28.10 41.74 -11.39
N SER A 361 -29.04 42.07 -10.50
CA SER A 361 -29.08 43.36 -9.79
C SER A 361 -27.79 43.65 -9.01
N LEU A 362 -27.22 42.61 -8.36
CA LEU A 362 -25.94 42.70 -7.67
C LEU A 362 -24.81 43.08 -8.63
N TRP A 363 -24.64 42.35 -9.74
CA TRP A 363 -23.60 42.66 -10.72
C TRP A 363 -23.82 44.01 -11.40
N SER A 364 -25.05 44.42 -11.67
CA SER A 364 -25.35 45.77 -12.17
C SER A 364 -24.87 46.86 -11.21
N THR A 365 -25.07 46.66 -9.90
CA THR A 365 -24.58 47.59 -8.87
C THR A 365 -23.04 47.63 -8.85
N VAL A 366 -22.40 46.48 -8.95
CA VAL A 366 -20.93 46.38 -9.04
C VAL A 366 -20.40 47.14 -10.25
N LEU A 367 -20.99 46.92 -11.43
CA LEU A 367 -20.59 47.57 -12.68
C LEU A 367 -20.76 49.09 -12.61
N CYS A 368 -21.84 49.59 -12.00
CA CYS A 368 -22.04 51.02 -11.80
C CYS A 368 -20.95 51.64 -10.92
N LYS A 369 -20.58 50.99 -9.82
CA LYS A 369 -19.51 51.48 -8.94
C LYS A 369 -18.14 51.46 -9.62
N VAL A 370 -17.88 50.44 -10.44
CA VAL A 370 -16.66 50.35 -11.26
C VAL A 370 -16.61 51.46 -12.31
N LYS A 371 -17.74 51.80 -12.95
CA LYS A 371 -17.83 52.90 -13.93
C LYS A 371 -17.67 54.28 -13.30
N ASN A 372 -18.11 54.44 -12.06
CA ASN A 372 -18.00 55.69 -11.31
C ASN A 372 -16.62 55.88 -10.64
N ASP A 373 -15.66 54.98 -10.87
CA ASP A 373 -14.35 54.95 -10.20
C ASP A 373 -14.45 54.94 -8.65
N GLU A 374 -15.53 54.35 -8.11
CA GLU A 374 -15.68 54.13 -6.66
C GLU A 374 -14.84 52.95 -6.15
N VAL A 375 -14.29 52.14 -7.05
CA VAL A 375 -13.44 50.98 -6.76
C VAL A 375 -12.05 51.23 -7.33
N ASP A 376 -11.05 51.19 -6.47
CA ASP A 376 -9.65 51.24 -6.90
C ASP A 376 -9.25 49.89 -7.51
N LEU A 377 -9.23 49.85 -8.84
CA LEU A 377 -8.88 48.68 -9.66
C LEU A 377 -7.42 48.67 -10.10
N ALA A 378 -6.55 49.47 -9.47
CA ALA A 378 -5.19 49.70 -9.96
C ALA A 378 -4.49 48.40 -10.41
N GLU A 379 -4.04 48.40 -11.67
CA GLU A 379 -3.25 47.32 -12.25
C GLU A 379 -1.87 47.36 -11.61
N TYR A 380 -1.38 46.21 -11.14
CA TYR A 380 -0.03 46.12 -10.61
C TYR A 380 0.99 46.33 -11.73
N ASP A 381 1.95 47.24 -11.53
CA ASP A 381 3.22 47.17 -12.26
C ASP A 381 4.00 45.95 -11.74
N GLU A 382 4.41 45.05 -12.64
CA GLU A 382 5.14 43.83 -12.30
C GLU A 382 6.45 44.15 -11.56
N GLU A 383 7.10 45.26 -11.91
CA GLU A 383 8.34 45.68 -11.26
C GLU A 383 8.09 46.13 -9.82
N ASP A 384 6.98 46.81 -9.54
CA ASP A 384 6.68 47.34 -8.21
C ASP A 384 6.28 46.22 -7.24
N LEU A 385 5.49 45.24 -7.68
CA LEU A 385 5.19 44.05 -6.87
C LEU A 385 6.44 43.23 -6.58
N LEU A 386 7.32 43.06 -7.57
CA LEU A 386 8.57 42.33 -7.40
C LEU A 386 9.50 43.07 -6.43
N ARG A 387 9.63 44.40 -6.55
CA ARG A 387 10.39 45.24 -5.61
C ARG A 387 9.86 45.10 -4.19
N VAL A 388 8.55 45.21 -3.97
CA VAL A 388 7.92 45.04 -2.64
C VAL A 388 8.10 43.62 -2.09
N ALA A 389 8.02 42.59 -2.95
CA ALA A 389 8.25 41.21 -2.52
C ALA A 389 9.71 40.94 -2.12
N LEU A 390 10.66 41.64 -2.75
CA LEU A 390 12.10 41.57 -2.48
C LEU A 390 12.54 42.52 -1.34
N SER A 391 11.77 43.57 -1.01
CA SER A 391 12.12 44.59 -0.01
C SER A 391 11.62 44.28 1.42
N LYS A 392 11.17 43.05 1.69
CA LYS A 392 10.50 42.57 2.92
C LYS A 392 11.15 42.88 4.28
N ASP A 393 12.31 43.50 4.35
CA ASP A 393 13.07 43.75 5.58
C ASP A 393 12.87 45.16 6.19
N SER A 394 12.04 46.02 5.58
CA SER A 394 11.73 47.37 6.07
C SER A 394 10.42 47.43 6.89
N PRO A 395 10.43 47.85 8.18
CA PRO A 395 9.22 47.99 9.00
C PRO A 395 8.23 49.05 8.47
N GLU A 396 8.74 50.14 7.91
CA GLU A 396 7.93 51.27 7.41
C GLU A 396 7.19 50.90 6.11
N GLU A 397 7.82 50.09 5.24
CA GLU A 397 7.18 49.59 4.02
C GLU A 397 6.10 48.55 4.32
N ASN A 398 6.26 47.76 5.39
CA ASN A 398 5.25 46.79 5.83
C ASN A 398 3.95 47.47 6.27
N ASP A 399 4.01 48.59 6.99
CA ASP A 399 2.81 49.33 7.42
C ASP A 399 2.07 49.98 6.24
N VAL A 400 2.81 50.54 5.28
CA VAL A 400 2.23 51.06 4.02
C VAL A 400 1.59 49.92 3.24
N TYR A 401 2.25 48.77 3.10
CA TYR A 401 1.71 47.58 2.44
C TYR A 401 0.44 47.04 3.13
N HIS A 402 0.40 47.00 4.46
CA HIS A 402 -0.79 46.63 5.22
C HIS A 402 -1.95 47.61 5.01
N SER A 403 -1.66 48.92 4.94
CA SER A 403 -2.67 49.95 4.68
C SER A 403 -3.26 49.85 3.28
N LEU A 404 -2.42 49.61 2.26
CA LEU A 404 -2.83 49.40 0.87
C LEU A 404 -3.72 48.15 0.77
N LYS A 405 -3.29 47.03 1.34
CA LYS A 405 -4.06 45.76 1.38
C LYS A 405 -5.45 45.90 2.02
N SER A 406 -5.65 46.87 2.92
CA SER A 406 -6.92 47.10 3.59
C SER A 406 -7.97 47.86 2.76
N LYS A 407 -7.55 48.60 1.73
CA LYS A 407 -8.44 49.38 0.84
C LYS A 407 -8.60 48.76 -0.55
N TYR A 408 -7.56 48.07 -1.03
CA TYR A 408 -7.47 47.57 -2.40
C TYR A 408 -8.53 46.51 -2.74
N HIS A 409 -9.14 46.60 -3.93
CA HIS A 409 -10.15 45.66 -4.45
C HIS A 409 -11.42 45.48 -3.61
N ARG A 410 -11.67 46.33 -2.62
CA ARG A 410 -12.87 46.23 -1.78
C ARG A 410 -14.00 47.05 -2.37
N ILE A 411 -15.17 46.45 -2.44
CA ILE A 411 -16.40 47.10 -2.85
C ILE A 411 -17.45 46.96 -1.74
N ASN A 412 -17.97 48.08 -1.28
CA ASN A 412 -19.09 48.09 -0.35
C ASN A 412 -20.39 48.01 -1.15
N ILE A 413 -21.26 47.05 -0.87
CA ILE A 413 -22.53 46.85 -1.58
C ILE A 413 -23.66 46.76 -0.56
N ASP A 414 -24.62 47.67 -0.68
CA ASP A 414 -25.84 47.61 0.11
C ASP A 414 -26.85 46.70 -0.58
N LEU A 415 -27.09 45.53 0.02
CA LEU A 415 -28.02 44.54 -0.47
C LEU A 415 -29.45 44.90 -0.06
N ASP A 416 -30.38 44.78 -1.02
CA ASP A 416 -31.81 44.87 -0.76
C ASP A 416 -32.33 43.65 0.06
N GLU A 417 -33.54 43.73 0.61
CA GLU A 417 -34.09 42.67 1.47
C GLU A 417 -34.26 41.34 0.71
N THR A 418 -34.67 41.41 -0.56
CA THR A 418 -34.85 40.22 -1.41
C THR A 418 -33.53 39.51 -1.72
N GLN A 419 -32.48 40.27 -1.99
CA GLN A 419 -31.10 39.80 -2.20
C GLN A 419 -30.54 39.19 -0.92
N ARG A 420 -30.82 39.78 0.25
CA ARG A 420 -30.38 39.22 1.54
C ARG A 420 -30.97 37.84 1.77
N THR A 421 -32.27 37.66 1.57
CA THR A 421 -32.93 36.35 1.71
C THR A 421 -32.43 35.35 0.68
N GLU A 422 -32.33 35.71 -0.60
CA GLU A 422 -31.84 34.82 -1.67
C GLU A 422 -30.36 34.42 -1.48
N PHE A 423 -29.50 35.35 -1.11
CA PHE A 423 -28.08 35.05 -0.84
C PHE A 423 -27.90 34.29 0.48
N ALA A 424 -28.78 34.50 1.47
CA ALA A 424 -28.81 33.71 2.70
C ALA A 424 -29.20 32.25 2.44
N LYS A 425 -30.09 31.95 1.48
CA LYS A 425 -30.36 30.58 1.01
C LYS A 425 -29.08 29.89 0.54
N LEU A 426 -28.19 30.62 -0.12
CA LEU A 426 -26.88 30.13 -0.61
C LEU A 426 -25.77 30.14 0.46
N GLY A 427 -26.04 30.69 1.65
CA GLY A 427 -25.10 30.73 2.78
C GLY A 427 -24.33 32.04 2.95
N VAL A 428 -24.49 33.00 2.04
CA VAL A 428 -23.85 34.32 2.12
C VAL A 428 -24.58 35.15 3.17
N ASN A 429 -23.87 35.63 4.20
CA ASN A 429 -24.45 36.39 5.33
C ASN A 429 -25.63 35.69 6.07
N ALA A 430 -25.74 34.37 5.95
CA ALA A 430 -26.93 33.63 6.38
C ALA A 430 -27.16 33.53 7.91
N LYS A 431 -26.20 33.96 8.75
CA LYS A 431 -26.31 33.86 10.22
C LYS A 431 -27.50 34.63 10.79
N HIS A 432 -27.82 35.78 10.20
CA HIS A 432 -28.91 36.65 10.67
C HIS A 432 -30.29 36.24 10.11
N HIS A 433 -30.33 35.30 9.17
CA HIS A 433 -31.53 34.88 8.44
C HIS A 433 -31.81 33.37 8.63
N LEU A 434 -31.30 32.77 9.71
CA LEU A 434 -31.47 31.33 9.99
C LEU A 434 -32.91 30.95 10.35
N ASP A 435 -33.65 31.89 10.94
CA ASP A 435 -35.03 31.68 11.39
C ASP A 435 -36.05 31.94 10.28
N GLU A 436 -35.62 32.42 9.11
CA GLU A 436 -36.51 32.62 7.97
C GLU A 436 -36.97 31.27 7.39
N PRO A 437 -38.29 31.07 7.20
CA PRO A 437 -38.83 29.78 6.75
C PRO A 437 -38.28 29.40 5.37
N GLU A 438 -38.14 30.35 4.45
CA GLU A 438 -37.61 30.07 3.11
C GLU A 438 -36.16 29.56 3.12
N VAL A 439 -35.34 30.04 4.05
CA VAL A 439 -33.94 29.60 4.21
C VAL A 439 -33.89 28.20 4.83
N GLN A 440 -34.78 27.91 5.78
CA GLN A 440 -34.90 26.58 6.39
C GLN A 440 -35.38 25.53 5.38
N ASP A 441 -36.44 25.83 4.63
CA ASP A 441 -36.99 24.95 3.59
C ASP A 441 -35.96 24.68 2.50
N TYR A 442 -35.25 25.71 2.04
CA TYR A 442 -34.17 25.53 1.07
C TYR A 442 -33.07 24.61 1.60
N ARG A 443 -32.64 24.77 2.86
CA ARG A 443 -31.62 23.90 3.48
C ARG A 443 -32.10 22.47 3.64
N LEU A 444 -33.37 22.25 3.99
CA LEU A 444 -33.96 20.91 4.08
C LEU A 444 -33.97 20.24 2.71
N SER A 445 -34.43 20.93 1.66
CA SER A 445 -34.44 20.39 0.29
C SER A 445 -33.05 20.00 -0.20
N LYS A 446 -31.99 20.74 0.19
CA LYS A 446 -30.60 20.41 -0.22
C LYS A 446 -30.01 19.22 0.53
N LYS A 447 -30.57 18.81 1.66
CA LYS A 447 -30.15 17.60 2.41
C LYS A 447 -30.72 16.32 1.83
N GLU A 448 -31.80 16.40 1.05
CA GLU A 448 -32.38 15.25 0.38
C GLU A 448 -31.42 14.65 -0.65
N GLY A 449 -31.47 13.31 -0.79
CA GLY A 449 -30.74 12.56 -1.80
C GLY A 449 -31.38 12.65 -3.18
N PHE A 450 -30.61 12.30 -4.20
CA PHE A 450 -31.09 12.12 -5.57
C PHE A 450 -31.86 10.82 -5.70
N SER A 451 -32.96 10.88 -6.45
CA SER A 451 -33.70 9.70 -6.88
C SER A 451 -32.86 8.90 -7.87
N TYR A 452 -33.03 7.56 -7.86
CA TYR A 452 -32.42 6.69 -8.86
C TYR A 452 -32.78 7.08 -10.29
N ASN A 453 -33.92 7.75 -10.53
CA ASN A 453 -34.39 8.14 -11.87
C ASN A 453 -33.90 9.52 -12.32
N CYS A 454 -33.06 10.22 -11.54
CA CYS A 454 -32.49 11.51 -11.95
C CYS A 454 -31.67 11.36 -13.24
N ALA A 455 -31.88 12.23 -14.25
CA ALA A 455 -31.14 12.14 -15.51
C ALA A 455 -29.65 12.46 -15.31
N THR A 456 -28.78 11.65 -15.90
CA THR A 456 -27.31 11.78 -15.87
C THR A 456 -26.69 11.62 -17.26
N ASP A 457 -27.51 11.74 -18.31
CA ASP A 457 -27.10 11.48 -19.69
C ASP A 457 -26.10 12.56 -20.19
N ASP A 458 -26.16 13.75 -19.59
CA ASP A 458 -25.20 14.84 -19.80
C ASP A 458 -23.75 14.43 -19.49
N VAL A 459 -23.53 13.45 -18.61
CA VAL A 459 -22.21 12.88 -18.33
C VAL A 459 -21.72 12.05 -19.51
N ASP A 460 -22.56 11.15 -20.03
CA ASP A 460 -22.21 10.32 -21.18
C ASP A 460 -22.00 11.18 -22.44
N ASP A 461 -22.88 12.16 -22.67
CA ASP A 461 -22.76 13.12 -23.78
C ASP A 461 -21.45 13.93 -23.69
N PHE A 462 -21.06 14.34 -22.48
CA PHE A 462 -19.81 15.05 -22.28
C PHE A 462 -18.59 14.15 -22.51
N LEU A 463 -18.62 12.89 -22.08
CA LEU A 463 -17.53 11.94 -22.35
C LEU A 463 -17.38 11.73 -23.86
N GLU A 464 -18.48 11.53 -24.58
CA GLU A 464 -18.50 11.29 -26.03
C GLU A 464 -18.20 12.53 -26.89
N SER A 465 -18.33 13.74 -26.35
CA SER A 465 -18.02 14.97 -27.10
C SER A 465 -16.57 15.03 -27.60
N ASP A 466 -16.33 15.71 -28.74
CA ASP A 466 -14.99 15.90 -29.27
C ASP A 466 -14.12 16.75 -28.32
N PHE A 467 -12.84 16.40 -28.20
CA PHE A 467 -11.86 17.14 -27.41
C PHE A 467 -11.34 18.40 -28.13
N ASN A 468 -11.73 18.62 -29.39
CA ASN A 468 -11.37 19.77 -30.22
C ASN A 468 -9.85 19.99 -30.33
N ILE A 469 -9.12 18.90 -30.59
CA ILE A 469 -7.65 18.82 -30.58
C ILE A 469 -6.99 19.82 -31.54
N ASN A 470 -7.68 20.16 -32.63
CA ASN A 470 -7.13 21.00 -33.72
C ASN A 470 -7.28 22.50 -33.46
N ARG A 471 -7.98 22.87 -32.38
CA ARG A 471 -8.20 24.27 -32.05
C ARG A 471 -7.14 24.73 -31.07
N SER A 472 -6.25 25.63 -31.50
CA SER A 472 -5.30 26.26 -30.58
C SER A 472 -5.93 27.50 -29.95
N ALA A 473 -6.07 27.50 -28.63
CA ALA A 473 -6.27 28.71 -27.84
C ALA A 473 -4.95 28.98 -27.10
N ARG A 474 -4.33 30.14 -27.31
CA ARG A 474 -3.06 30.46 -26.61
C ARG A 474 -3.36 31.25 -25.35
N SER A 475 -2.87 30.77 -24.21
CA SER A 475 -2.76 31.58 -22.99
C SER A 475 -1.38 32.21 -22.90
N ASN A 476 -1.30 33.42 -22.35
CA ASN A 476 -0.01 34.12 -22.14
C ASN A 476 0.83 33.43 -21.05
N ALA A 477 0.21 32.81 -20.05
CA ALA A 477 0.90 32.12 -18.95
C ALA A 477 1.66 30.88 -19.43
N SER A 478 1.07 30.09 -20.33
CA SER A 478 1.72 28.92 -20.92
C SER A 478 2.98 29.29 -21.73
N TYR A 479 3.07 30.50 -22.28
CA TYR A 479 4.25 30.96 -23.02
C TYR A 479 5.51 31.05 -22.14
N SER A 480 5.38 31.58 -20.93
CA SER A 480 6.50 31.69 -19.99
C SER A 480 7.04 30.32 -19.57
N ILE A 481 6.14 29.37 -19.30
CA ILE A 481 6.51 27.99 -18.94
C ILE A 481 7.24 27.30 -20.09
N ILE A 482 6.71 27.43 -21.32
CA ILE A 482 7.35 26.85 -22.51
C ILE A 482 8.75 27.45 -22.72
N ASN A 483 8.95 28.74 -22.45
CA ASN A 483 10.28 29.34 -22.56
C ASN A 483 11.25 28.80 -21.50
N LEU A 484 10.80 28.61 -20.25
CA LEU A 484 11.62 27.97 -19.22
C LEU A 484 11.99 26.53 -19.61
N LEU A 485 11.06 25.78 -20.20
CA LEU A 485 11.31 24.43 -20.70
C LEU A 485 12.31 24.43 -21.86
N LYS A 486 12.24 25.41 -22.78
CA LYS A 486 13.24 25.59 -23.85
C LYS A 486 14.62 25.87 -23.28
N THR A 487 14.73 26.81 -22.35
CA THR A 487 16.01 27.13 -21.70
C THR A 487 16.59 25.92 -20.97
N SER A 488 15.74 25.10 -20.32
CA SER A 488 16.16 23.84 -19.69
C SER A 488 16.67 22.82 -20.71
N GLN A 489 16.01 22.71 -21.86
CA GLN A 489 16.43 21.83 -22.95
C GLN A 489 17.77 22.26 -23.57
N ASP A 490 18.04 23.57 -23.65
CA ASP A 490 19.31 24.10 -24.14
C ASP A 490 20.50 23.68 -23.25
N ILE A 491 20.27 23.41 -21.96
CA ILE A 491 21.29 22.87 -21.04
C ILE A 491 21.63 21.41 -21.36
N TYR A 492 20.65 20.64 -21.87
CA TYR A 492 20.78 19.22 -22.21
C TYR A 492 20.38 18.94 -23.68
N PRO A 493 21.27 19.23 -24.66
CA PRO A 493 20.95 19.19 -26.09
C PRO A 493 20.51 17.81 -26.62
N SER A 494 20.81 16.74 -25.88
CA SER A 494 20.46 15.36 -26.23
C SER A 494 18.95 15.05 -26.07
N SER A 495 18.16 15.96 -25.49
CA SER A 495 16.75 15.70 -25.21
C SER A 495 15.88 15.83 -26.47
N PRO A 496 14.96 14.87 -26.75
CA PRO A 496 14.14 14.89 -27.96
C PRO A 496 13.26 16.15 -28.06
N SER A 497 13.37 16.88 -29.17
CA SER A 497 12.53 18.07 -29.47
C SER A 497 11.03 17.75 -29.63
N SER A 498 10.66 16.47 -29.73
CA SER A 498 9.30 15.95 -29.75
C SER A 498 8.53 16.24 -28.45
N GLN A 499 9.16 16.04 -27.30
CA GLN A 499 8.49 16.19 -25.99
C GLN A 499 8.03 17.64 -25.76
N LEU A 500 8.89 18.61 -26.03
CA LEU A 500 8.55 20.03 -25.92
C LEU A 500 7.43 20.43 -26.89
N ARG A 501 7.44 19.87 -28.10
CA ARG A 501 6.38 20.09 -29.10
C ARG A 501 5.05 19.54 -28.61
N THR A 502 5.05 18.34 -28.05
CA THR A 502 3.86 17.72 -27.46
C THR A 502 3.30 18.56 -26.31
N ILE A 503 4.13 18.96 -25.35
CA ILE A 503 3.70 19.82 -24.24
C ILE A 503 3.14 21.14 -24.78
N THR A 504 3.83 21.78 -25.73
CA THR A 504 3.37 23.02 -26.36
C THR A 504 1.97 22.87 -27.01
N LYS A 505 1.74 21.74 -27.70
CA LYS A 505 0.41 21.43 -28.27
C LYS A 505 -0.63 21.22 -27.18
N LEU A 506 -0.34 20.42 -26.16
CA LEU A 506 -1.26 20.15 -25.03
C LEU A 506 -1.64 21.44 -24.31
N THR A 507 -0.67 22.32 -24.04
CA THR A 507 -0.91 23.63 -23.38
C THR A 507 -1.69 24.61 -24.26
N SER A 508 -1.84 24.32 -25.54
CA SER A 508 -2.66 25.15 -26.46
C SER A 508 -4.10 24.66 -26.60
N LEU A 509 -4.45 23.53 -25.97
CA LEU A 509 -5.80 22.98 -26.06
C LEU A 509 -6.79 23.82 -25.24
N PRO A 510 -8.03 24.04 -25.71
CA PRO A 510 -9.03 24.81 -24.98
C PRO A 510 -9.36 24.20 -23.62
N PHE A 511 -9.37 22.86 -23.54
CA PHE A 511 -9.58 22.15 -22.29
C PHE A 511 -8.44 22.38 -21.28
N HIS A 512 -7.18 22.40 -21.73
CA HIS A 512 -6.05 22.76 -20.87
C HIS A 512 -6.21 24.18 -20.34
N ASN A 513 -6.54 25.14 -21.21
CA ASN A 513 -6.72 26.54 -20.80
C ASN A 513 -7.85 26.70 -19.78
N LEU A 514 -8.90 25.90 -19.88
CA LEU A 514 -9.94 25.87 -18.86
C LEU A 514 -9.38 25.35 -17.51
N MET A 515 -8.55 24.31 -17.52
CA MET A 515 -7.90 23.80 -16.30
C MET A 515 -6.89 24.80 -15.72
N GLU A 516 -6.15 25.52 -16.56
CA GLU A 516 -5.27 26.62 -16.14
C GLU A 516 -6.09 27.77 -15.52
N MET A 517 -7.21 28.16 -16.13
CA MET A 517 -8.15 29.13 -15.55
C MET A 517 -8.68 28.67 -14.19
N TYR A 518 -9.00 27.37 -14.03
CA TYR A 518 -9.39 26.82 -12.73
C TYR A 518 -8.26 26.90 -11.70
N THR A 519 -7.03 26.58 -12.08
CA THR A 519 -5.86 26.75 -11.22
C THR A 519 -5.70 28.20 -10.78
N ASP A 520 -5.80 29.18 -11.70
CA ASP A 520 -5.73 30.62 -11.39
C ASP A 520 -6.84 31.05 -10.42
N ILE A 521 -8.08 30.60 -10.64
CA ILE A 521 -9.20 30.82 -9.70
C ILE A 521 -8.89 30.23 -8.33
N GLY A 522 -8.39 28.99 -8.28
CA GLY A 522 -8.04 28.30 -7.05
C GLY A 522 -7.01 29.09 -6.23
N VAL A 523 -5.94 29.54 -6.88
CA VAL A 523 -4.87 30.33 -6.25
C VAL A 523 -5.42 31.66 -5.70
N GLU A 524 -6.21 32.39 -6.50
CA GLU A 524 -6.79 33.68 -6.09
C GLU A 524 -7.78 33.54 -4.92
N LEU A 525 -8.58 32.49 -4.90
CA LEU A 525 -9.48 32.18 -3.78
C LEU A 525 -8.68 31.78 -2.53
N SER A 526 -7.61 31.00 -2.68
CA SER A 526 -6.70 30.64 -1.58
C SER A 526 -6.03 31.86 -0.95
N ILE A 527 -5.63 32.85 -1.75
CA ILE A 527 -5.10 34.13 -1.25
C ILE A 527 -6.19 34.92 -0.51
N SER A 528 -7.41 34.91 -1.06
CA SER A 528 -8.54 35.71 -0.55
C SER A 528 -9.15 35.15 0.74
N LEU A 529 -8.94 33.86 1.04
CA LEU A 529 -9.34 33.22 2.32
C LEU A 529 -8.75 33.91 3.56
N LYS A 530 -7.53 34.45 3.45
CA LYS A 530 -6.84 35.15 4.55
C LYS A 530 -7.26 36.62 4.68
N GLN A 531 -8.18 37.10 3.84
CA GLN A 531 -8.63 38.49 3.85
C GLN A 531 -9.92 38.62 4.66
N ASN A 532 -9.92 39.50 5.66
CA ASN A 532 -11.11 39.82 6.45
C ASN A 532 -11.85 41.02 5.84
N VAL A 533 -13.16 40.88 5.62
CA VAL A 533 -14.05 41.93 5.08
C VAL A 533 -15.14 42.27 6.10
N LYS A 534 -15.69 43.49 6.04
CA LYS A 534 -16.85 43.88 6.85
C LYS A 534 -18.15 43.25 6.30
N GLY A 535 -19.26 43.43 7.00
CA GLY A 535 -20.55 42.81 6.68
C GLY A 535 -21.05 43.04 5.25
N ASN A 536 -21.00 44.28 4.75
CA ASN A 536 -21.44 44.66 3.40
C ASN A 536 -20.28 44.77 2.39
N ASP A 537 -19.05 44.46 2.80
CA ASP A 537 -17.89 44.55 1.92
C ASP A 537 -17.67 43.23 1.18
N PHE A 538 -17.36 43.33 -0.11
CA PHE A 538 -16.95 42.25 -1.00
C PHE A 538 -15.58 42.57 -1.60
N ILE A 539 -14.92 41.56 -2.15
CA ILE A 539 -13.66 41.72 -2.88
C ILE A 539 -13.94 41.50 -4.36
N LEU A 540 -13.57 42.45 -5.20
CA LEU A 540 -13.68 42.37 -6.66
C LEU A 540 -12.30 42.21 -7.27
N LYS A 541 -12.09 41.11 -8.00
CA LYS A 541 -10.81 40.83 -8.66
C LYS A 541 -11.01 40.38 -10.10
N LYS A 542 -10.04 40.72 -10.96
CA LYS A 542 -9.89 40.16 -12.31
C LYS A 542 -8.78 39.11 -12.29
N LEU A 543 -8.95 37.99 -13.00
CA LEU A 543 -7.83 37.08 -13.23
C LEU A 543 -6.82 37.71 -14.20
N ARG A 544 -5.54 37.40 -14.01
CA ARG A 544 -4.46 37.99 -14.82
C ARG A 544 -4.47 37.47 -16.27
N SER A 545 -4.63 36.16 -16.43
CA SER A 545 -4.51 35.49 -17.73
C SER A 545 -5.83 35.40 -18.50
N TYR A 546 -6.96 35.68 -17.83
CA TYR A 546 -8.31 35.45 -18.36
C TYR A 546 -9.23 36.61 -18.00
N ASP A 547 -10.04 37.06 -18.96
CA ASP A 547 -11.03 38.13 -18.76
C ASP A 547 -12.28 37.59 -18.05
N ILE A 548 -12.10 37.22 -16.78
CA ILE A 548 -13.17 36.80 -15.87
C ILE A 548 -13.01 37.52 -14.54
N TRP A 549 -14.14 37.99 -14.02
CA TRP A 549 -14.22 38.75 -12.78
C TRP A 549 -14.82 37.90 -11.66
N LEU A 550 -14.24 38.05 -10.49
CA LEU A 550 -14.56 37.32 -9.28
C LEU A 550 -15.12 38.30 -8.25
N LEU A 551 -16.36 38.09 -7.84
CA LEU A 551 -16.94 38.75 -6.68
C LEU A 551 -16.88 37.80 -5.49
N ILE A 552 -15.98 38.08 -4.56
CA ILE A 552 -15.59 37.19 -3.49
C ILE A 552 -16.13 37.73 -2.16
N LYS A 553 -16.76 36.85 -1.39
CA LYS A 553 -17.16 37.07 -0.01
C LYS A 553 -16.47 36.06 0.91
N PRO A 554 -15.33 36.43 1.53
CA PRO A 554 -14.70 35.59 2.53
C PRO A 554 -15.55 35.58 3.81
N THR A 555 -15.51 34.47 4.54
CA THR A 555 -16.11 34.37 5.87
C THR A 555 -15.02 34.36 6.96
N SER A 556 -14.79 33.22 7.59
CA SER A 556 -13.62 32.95 8.44
C SER A 556 -12.62 32.12 7.65
N SER A 557 -11.33 32.26 7.97
CA SER A 557 -10.21 31.56 7.31
C SER A 557 -10.38 30.04 7.19
N ASP A 558 -11.13 29.43 8.12
CA ASP A 558 -11.17 27.96 8.25
C ASP A 558 -12.48 27.33 7.76
N LYS A 559 -13.39 28.11 7.18
CA LYS A 559 -14.73 27.62 6.80
C LYS A 559 -14.95 27.59 5.30
N HIS A 560 -15.58 28.64 4.77
CA HIS A 560 -16.03 28.69 3.40
C HIS A 560 -15.72 30.04 2.79
N ILE A 561 -15.34 30.03 1.52
CA ILE A 561 -15.27 31.22 0.69
C ILE A 561 -16.41 31.15 -0.33
N PHE A 562 -17.13 32.25 -0.48
CA PHE A 562 -18.19 32.38 -1.47
C PHE A 562 -17.70 33.21 -2.65
N VAL A 563 -18.03 32.80 -3.86
CA VAL A 563 -17.64 33.51 -5.09
C VAL A 563 -18.77 33.47 -6.11
N SER A 564 -18.98 34.59 -6.80
CA SER A 564 -19.77 34.68 -8.03
C SER A 564 -18.84 35.09 -9.17
N PHE A 565 -19.05 34.52 -10.35
CA PHE A 565 -18.24 34.77 -11.55
C PHE A 565 -18.99 35.67 -12.53
N PHE A 566 -18.29 36.57 -13.23
CA PHE A 566 -18.82 37.41 -14.31
C PHE A 566 -17.85 37.50 -15.49
N TRP A 567 -18.33 37.27 -16.71
CA TRP A 567 -17.51 37.30 -17.92
C TRP A 567 -18.35 37.55 -19.18
N LYS A 568 -17.68 37.81 -20.32
CA LYS A 568 -18.31 37.85 -21.63
C LYS A 568 -18.33 36.45 -22.25
N ALA A 569 -19.49 36.03 -22.76
CA ALA A 569 -19.71 34.72 -23.37
C ALA A 569 -18.64 34.42 -24.43
N GLY A 570 -18.03 33.24 -24.30
CA GLY A 570 -17.04 32.73 -25.23
C GLY A 570 -17.29 31.27 -25.54
N GLU A 571 -16.23 30.49 -25.73
CA GLU A 571 -16.34 29.09 -26.12
C GLU A 571 -16.76 28.19 -24.95
N GLN A 572 -17.82 27.42 -25.13
CA GLN A 572 -18.27 26.41 -24.16
C GLN A 572 -17.46 25.12 -24.33
N ILE A 573 -16.71 24.73 -23.30
CA ILE A 573 -15.84 23.54 -23.32
C ILE A 573 -16.49 22.37 -22.56
N ILE A 574 -17.03 22.64 -21.37
CA ILE A 574 -17.77 21.66 -20.56
C ILE A 574 -19.24 22.08 -20.55
N PRO A 575 -20.20 21.23 -20.92
CA PRO A 575 -21.60 21.64 -21.02
C PRO A 575 -22.21 22.02 -19.66
N PRO A 576 -23.17 22.98 -19.63
CA PRO A 576 -23.91 23.30 -18.42
C PRO A 576 -24.69 22.08 -17.91
N GLY A 577 -24.55 21.75 -16.62
CA GLY A 577 -25.07 20.50 -16.04
C GLY A 577 -23.93 19.60 -15.58
N VAL A 578 -22.88 19.47 -16.38
CA VAL A 578 -21.59 18.96 -15.91
C VAL A 578 -20.83 20.08 -15.21
N SER A 579 -20.72 21.25 -15.85
CA SER A 579 -20.20 22.47 -15.21
C SER A 579 -21.32 23.29 -14.55
N LYS A 580 -20.93 24.31 -13.77
CA LYS A 580 -21.87 25.23 -13.14
C LYS A 580 -22.72 25.91 -14.21
N ARG A 581 -24.05 25.87 -14.02
CA ARG A 581 -24.99 26.63 -14.84
C ARG A 581 -24.81 28.12 -14.55
N HIS A 582 -24.82 28.91 -15.62
CA HIS A 582 -24.71 30.35 -15.56
C HIS A 582 -25.96 30.98 -16.18
N HIS A 583 -26.29 32.16 -15.70
CA HIS A 583 -27.29 33.03 -16.30
C HIS A 583 -26.61 33.84 -17.39
N SER A 584 -27.36 34.18 -18.43
CA SER A 584 -26.86 34.99 -19.54
C SER A 584 -27.76 36.21 -19.73
N TYR A 585 -27.15 37.37 -19.94
CA TYR A 585 -27.83 38.61 -20.29
C TYR A 585 -27.03 39.33 -21.38
N GLY A 586 -27.61 39.46 -22.57
CA GLY A 586 -26.87 39.93 -23.75
C GLY A 586 -25.66 39.02 -24.01
N ASP A 587 -24.49 39.63 -24.15
CA ASP A 587 -23.22 38.93 -24.35
C ASP A 587 -22.53 38.52 -23.03
N TYR A 588 -23.13 38.80 -21.88
CA TYR A 588 -22.50 38.58 -20.57
C TYR A 588 -23.11 37.39 -19.84
N CYS A 589 -22.26 36.68 -19.11
CA CYS A 589 -22.61 35.52 -18.31
C CYS A 589 -22.21 35.73 -16.85
N PHE A 590 -23.03 35.20 -15.93
CA PHE A 590 -22.76 35.24 -14.51
C PHE A 590 -23.30 34.02 -13.78
N THR A 591 -22.72 33.68 -12.62
CA THR A 591 -23.18 32.57 -11.79
C THR A 591 -23.79 33.03 -10.48
N ASP A 592 -24.69 32.23 -9.93
CA ASP A 592 -25.03 32.32 -8.50
C ASP A 592 -23.77 32.13 -7.63
N PHE A 593 -23.84 32.52 -6.36
CA PHE A 593 -22.77 32.26 -5.42
C PHE A 593 -22.50 30.76 -5.27
N VAL A 594 -21.22 30.42 -5.38
CA VAL A 594 -20.68 29.09 -5.14
C VAL A 594 -19.83 29.14 -3.90
N SER A 595 -19.90 28.10 -3.07
CA SER A 595 -19.08 27.96 -1.88
C SER A 595 -17.99 26.91 -2.06
N PHE A 596 -16.77 27.26 -1.65
CA PHE A 596 -15.64 26.34 -1.59
C PHE A 596 -15.12 26.22 -0.15
N ASN A 597 -14.77 24.98 0.23
CA ASN A 597 -14.00 24.70 1.43
C ASN A 597 -12.50 24.73 1.08
N ILE A 598 -11.64 25.05 2.06
CA ILE A 598 -10.18 25.07 1.90
C ILE A 598 -9.64 23.75 1.35
N SER A 599 -10.13 22.61 1.84
CA SER A 599 -9.71 21.28 1.39
C SER A 599 -9.98 21.06 -0.10
N LYS A 600 -11.06 21.65 -0.63
CA LYS A 600 -11.48 21.51 -2.03
C LYS A 600 -10.69 22.41 -2.98
N LEU A 601 -10.18 23.54 -2.48
CA LEU A 601 -9.37 24.44 -3.28
C LEU A 601 -8.05 23.78 -3.72
N VAL A 602 -7.53 22.81 -2.96
CA VAL A 602 -6.29 22.10 -3.29
C VAL A 602 -6.38 21.42 -4.65
N ASN A 603 -7.48 20.71 -4.96
CA ASN A 603 -7.64 20.06 -6.26
C ASN A 603 -7.86 21.07 -7.37
N ILE A 604 -8.57 22.17 -7.10
CA ILE A 604 -8.77 23.25 -8.07
C ILE A 604 -7.41 23.88 -8.44
N VAL A 605 -6.54 24.14 -7.46
CA VAL A 605 -5.17 24.63 -7.69
C VAL A 605 -4.35 23.62 -8.51
N LYS A 606 -4.50 22.32 -8.25
CA LYS A 606 -3.78 21.26 -8.96
C LYS A 606 -4.38 20.89 -10.32
N ALA A 607 -5.49 21.50 -10.75
CA ALA A 607 -6.22 21.09 -11.94
C ALA A 607 -5.34 21.02 -13.21
N GLN A 608 -4.52 22.06 -13.47
CA GLN A 608 -3.61 22.10 -14.62
C GLN A 608 -2.55 20.98 -14.61
N SER A 609 -1.89 20.77 -13.47
CA SER A 609 -0.82 19.75 -13.38
C SER A 609 -1.38 18.33 -13.39
N THR A 610 -2.54 18.11 -12.76
CA THR A 610 -3.28 16.85 -12.82
C THR A 610 -3.69 16.54 -14.26
N PHE A 611 -4.19 17.53 -15.00
CA PHE A 611 -4.55 17.36 -16.41
C PHE A 611 -3.38 16.80 -17.24
N LEU A 612 -2.22 17.47 -17.19
CA LEU A 612 -1.04 17.04 -17.94
C LEU A 612 -0.59 15.64 -17.54
N SER A 613 -0.59 15.34 -16.24
CA SER A 613 -0.19 14.01 -15.72
C SER A 613 -1.15 12.91 -16.19
N MET A 614 -2.46 13.19 -16.19
CA MET A 614 -3.50 12.23 -16.58
C MET A 614 -3.47 11.92 -18.08
N VAL A 615 -3.14 12.90 -18.94
CA VAL A 615 -2.98 12.64 -20.39
C VAL A 615 -1.94 11.55 -20.63
N PHE A 616 -0.74 11.68 -20.06
CA PHE A 616 0.33 10.70 -20.26
C PHE A 616 0.03 9.36 -19.58
N GLN A 617 -0.62 9.37 -18.42
CA GLN A 617 -1.07 8.15 -17.76
C GLN A 617 -2.04 7.34 -18.64
N TRP A 618 -3.03 8.00 -19.24
CA TRP A 618 -4.00 7.31 -20.09
C TRP A 618 -3.44 6.95 -21.47
N CYS A 619 -2.50 7.74 -22.02
CA CYS A 619 -1.73 7.31 -23.18
C CYS A 619 -0.97 6.01 -22.88
N ARG A 620 -0.29 5.92 -21.72
CA ARG A 620 0.37 4.68 -21.29
C ARG A 620 -0.62 3.52 -21.15
N TYR A 621 -1.78 3.76 -20.55
CA TYR A 621 -2.81 2.74 -20.35
C TYR A 621 -3.31 2.12 -21.67
N TYR A 622 -3.53 2.94 -22.70
CA TYR A 622 -3.98 2.49 -24.02
C TYR A 622 -2.83 2.12 -24.96
N ASP A 623 -1.60 1.96 -24.45
CA ASP A 623 -0.40 1.58 -25.20
C ASP A 623 -0.04 2.57 -26.33
N GLU A 624 -0.34 3.86 -26.13
CA GLU A 624 -0.08 4.93 -27.10
C GLU A 624 1.38 5.42 -27.03
N VAL A 625 2.12 5.20 -28.12
CA VAL A 625 3.56 5.49 -28.21
C VAL A 625 3.85 6.83 -28.91
N LYS A 626 2.89 7.35 -29.69
CA LYS A 626 3.08 8.56 -30.51
C LYS A 626 2.40 9.77 -29.88
N TRP A 627 3.13 10.49 -29.04
CA TRP A 627 2.58 11.65 -28.32
C TRP A 627 2.58 12.94 -29.14
N ASP A 628 3.38 12.98 -30.21
CA ASP A 628 3.54 14.18 -31.05
C ASP A 628 2.34 14.45 -31.96
N ASP A 629 1.50 13.44 -32.18
CA ASP A 629 0.31 13.49 -33.02
C ASP A 629 -0.94 13.23 -32.18
N LEU A 630 -1.46 14.31 -31.58
CA LEU A 630 -2.60 14.23 -30.68
C LEU A 630 -3.88 13.71 -31.36
N GLU A 631 -4.02 13.89 -32.68
CA GLU A 631 -5.17 13.41 -33.45
C GLU A 631 -5.17 11.89 -33.63
N ALA A 632 -3.98 11.27 -33.58
CA ALA A 632 -3.83 9.82 -33.71
C ALA A 632 -4.03 9.06 -32.40
N ILE A 633 -4.13 9.77 -31.26
CA ILE A 633 -4.33 9.17 -29.94
C ILE A 633 -5.73 8.57 -29.85
N ASP A 634 -5.85 7.34 -29.30
CA ASP A 634 -7.13 6.69 -29.05
C ASP A 634 -8.14 7.64 -28.34
N PRO A 635 -9.35 7.85 -28.88
CA PRO A 635 -10.39 8.67 -28.26
C PRO A 635 -10.71 8.31 -26.79
N ASN A 636 -10.54 7.05 -26.40
CA ASN A 636 -10.77 6.56 -25.04
C ASN A 636 -9.81 7.19 -24.02
N VAL A 637 -8.62 7.64 -24.45
CA VAL A 637 -7.69 8.42 -23.62
C VAL A 637 -8.38 9.71 -23.15
N TRP A 638 -8.99 10.45 -24.09
CA TRP A 638 -9.68 11.70 -23.79
C TRP A 638 -10.93 11.49 -22.95
N LYS A 639 -11.66 10.39 -23.17
CA LYS A 639 -12.82 10.03 -22.35
C LYS A 639 -12.42 9.75 -20.90
N MET A 640 -11.39 8.93 -20.69
CA MET A 640 -10.89 8.65 -19.34
C MET A 640 -10.32 9.90 -18.66
N LEU A 641 -9.62 10.75 -19.41
CA LEU A 641 -9.14 12.03 -18.92
C LEU A 641 -10.30 12.92 -18.41
N LYS A 642 -11.37 13.09 -19.20
CA LYS A 642 -12.56 13.85 -18.79
C LYS A 642 -13.18 13.27 -17.52
N LEU A 643 -13.31 11.94 -17.44
CA LEU A 643 -13.84 11.26 -16.25
C LEU A 643 -12.98 11.53 -15.01
N CYS A 644 -11.67 11.34 -15.11
CA CYS A 644 -10.74 11.61 -14.01
C CYS A 644 -10.77 13.07 -13.56
N MET A 645 -10.86 14.02 -14.51
CA MET A 645 -10.98 15.44 -14.17
C MET A 645 -12.32 15.77 -13.48
N MET A 646 -13.42 15.12 -13.85
CA MET A 646 -14.70 15.28 -13.14
C MET A 646 -14.61 14.76 -11.70
N ILE A 647 -14.00 13.59 -11.48
CA ILE A 647 -13.78 13.03 -10.13
C ILE A 647 -12.89 13.97 -9.31
N HIS A 648 -11.79 14.44 -9.90
CA HIS A 648 -10.83 15.34 -9.26
C HIS A 648 -11.45 16.67 -8.81
N LEU A 649 -12.27 17.28 -9.67
CA LEU A 649 -12.88 18.59 -9.42
C LEU A 649 -14.15 18.52 -8.54
N GLU A 650 -14.87 17.39 -8.52
CA GLU A 650 -16.03 17.24 -7.63
C GLU A 650 -15.59 17.08 -6.16
N ASP A 651 -14.52 16.32 -5.93
CA ASP A 651 -13.86 16.12 -4.63
C ASP A 651 -14.86 15.78 -3.49
N LYS A 652 -15.65 14.71 -3.69
CA LYS A 652 -16.62 14.20 -2.72
C LYS A 652 -16.28 12.77 -2.30
N HIS A 653 -16.33 12.53 -0.99
CA HIS A 653 -16.04 11.22 -0.41
C HIS A 653 -16.95 10.10 -0.93
N GLN A 654 -18.26 10.33 -1.01
CA GLN A 654 -19.20 9.33 -1.54
C GLN A 654 -18.91 8.97 -3.00
N THR A 655 -18.45 9.93 -3.82
CA THR A 655 -18.06 9.66 -5.20
C THR A 655 -16.90 8.67 -5.23
N GLU A 656 -15.82 8.95 -4.49
CA GLU A 656 -14.68 8.05 -4.36
C GLU A 656 -15.08 6.64 -3.90
N GLU A 657 -15.92 6.56 -2.87
CA GLU A 657 -16.38 5.28 -2.31
C GLU A 657 -17.05 4.42 -3.38
N VAL A 658 -18.00 5.00 -4.13
CA VAL A 658 -18.68 4.32 -5.24
C VAL A 658 -17.70 3.85 -6.31
N PHE A 659 -16.76 4.70 -6.74
CA PHE A 659 -15.76 4.28 -7.74
C PHE A 659 -14.86 3.16 -7.23
N THR A 660 -14.49 3.18 -5.94
CA THR A 660 -13.64 2.16 -5.32
C THR A 660 -14.35 0.81 -5.19
N LEU A 661 -15.70 0.78 -5.13
CA LEU A 661 -16.47 -0.47 -5.11
C LEU A 661 -16.26 -1.34 -6.36
N PHE A 662 -15.86 -0.75 -7.49
CA PHE A 662 -15.56 -1.50 -8.71
C PHE A 662 -14.51 -2.60 -8.47
N ARG A 663 -13.53 -2.36 -7.59
CA ARG A 663 -12.53 -3.35 -7.20
C ARG A 663 -13.19 -4.65 -6.72
N TYR A 664 -14.13 -4.55 -5.79
CA TYR A 664 -14.78 -5.72 -5.21
C TYR A 664 -15.70 -6.39 -6.23
N ILE A 665 -16.48 -5.61 -6.99
CA ILE A 665 -17.35 -6.12 -8.05
C ILE A 665 -16.54 -6.92 -9.09
N SER A 666 -15.42 -6.37 -9.53
CA SER A 666 -14.53 -7.02 -10.49
C SER A 666 -13.82 -8.24 -9.90
N MET A 667 -13.37 -8.19 -8.65
CA MET A 667 -12.70 -9.31 -7.99
C MET A 667 -13.60 -10.55 -7.83
N GLU A 668 -14.89 -10.35 -7.54
CA GLU A 668 -15.85 -11.46 -7.44
C GLU A 668 -16.01 -12.23 -8.75
N LYS A 669 -15.79 -11.58 -9.89
CA LYS A 669 -15.88 -12.20 -11.21
C LYS A 669 -14.72 -13.13 -11.54
N TYR A 670 -13.64 -13.11 -10.76
CA TYR A 670 -12.57 -14.12 -10.83
C TYR A 670 -12.88 -15.36 -9.99
N SER A 671 -13.98 -15.37 -9.21
CA SER A 671 -14.34 -16.51 -8.38
C SER A 671 -14.61 -17.76 -9.21
N LEU A 672 -13.96 -18.86 -8.84
CA LEU A 672 -14.17 -20.19 -9.45
C LEU A 672 -15.51 -20.82 -9.04
N VAL A 673 -16.15 -20.29 -8.00
CA VAL A 673 -17.46 -20.70 -7.51
C VAL A 673 -18.47 -19.64 -7.94
N SER A 674 -19.61 -20.06 -8.50
CA SER A 674 -20.69 -19.12 -8.83
C SER A 674 -21.18 -18.45 -7.55
N GLN A 675 -21.09 -17.14 -7.50
CA GLN A 675 -21.63 -16.32 -6.42
C GLN A 675 -22.75 -15.44 -6.97
N ASP A 676 -23.59 -14.93 -6.06
CA ASP A 676 -24.58 -13.92 -6.40
C ASP A 676 -23.86 -12.67 -6.98
N PRO A 677 -24.10 -12.32 -8.27
CA PRO A 677 -23.46 -11.17 -8.91
C PRO A 677 -23.85 -9.83 -8.26
N PHE A 678 -24.97 -9.80 -7.54
CA PHE A 678 -25.54 -8.60 -6.96
C PHE A 678 -25.24 -8.46 -5.45
N LYS A 679 -24.47 -9.37 -4.84
CA LYS A 679 -24.11 -9.29 -3.41
C LYS A 679 -23.49 -7.95 -2.99
N MET A 680 -22.79 -7.28 -3.91
CA MET A 680 -22.13 -5.99 -3.62
C MET A 680 -23.11 -4.80 -3.62
N ILE A 681 -24.40 -5.00 -3.97
CA ILE A 681 -25.42 -3.95 -3.96
C ILE A 681 -25.63 -3.39 -2.56
N GLU A 682 -25.54 -4.23 -1.52
CA GLU A 682 -25.70 -3.83 -0.11
C GLU A 682 -24.70 -2.75 0.33
N LYS A 683 -23.58 -2.61 -0.38
CA LYS A 683 -22.52 -1.65 -0.07
C LYS A 683 -22.73 -0.29 -0.74
N PHE A 684 -23.67 -0.18 -1.68
CA PHE A 684 -23.98 1.12 -2.26
C PHE A 684 -24.72 2.01 -1.26
N PRO A 685 -24.48 3.33 -1.28
CA PRO A 685 -25.16 4.24 -0.38
C PRO A 685 -26.66 4.31 -0.68
N THR A 686 -27.48 4.38 0.36
CA THR A 686 -28.95 4.60 0.24
C THR A 686 -29.31 6.07 0.01
N VAL A 687 -28.50 7.01 0.52
CA VAL A 687 -28.67 8.46 0.32
C VAL A 687 -27.62 8.96 -0.66
N ILE A 688 -28.00 9.15 -1.93
CA ILE A 688 -27.07 9.56 -2.98
C ILE A 688 -27.01 11.09 -3.07
N ARG A 689 -25.85 11.71 -2.86
CA ARG A 689 -25.65 13.18 -2.81
C ARG A 689 -24.92 13.75 -4.02
N SER A 690 -24.50 12.91 -4.96
CA SER A 690 -23.83 13.30 -6.21
C SER A 690 -24.51 12.66 -7.41
N ARG A 691 -24.69 13.44 -8.49
CA ARG A 691 -25.14 12.93 -9.79
C ARG A 691 -24.06 12.08 -10.45
N LEU A 692 -22.77 12.41 -10.27
CA LEU A 692 -21.67 11.59 -10.77
C LEU A 692 -21.60 10.23 -10.06
N ALA A 693 -21.84 10.22 -8.73
CA ALA A 693 -21.96 8.97 -7.99
C ALA A 693 -23.16 8.13 -8.47
N LEU A 694 -24.32 8.75 -8.72
CA LEU A 694 -25.48 8.05 -9.29
C LEU A 694 -25.17 7.44 -10.66
N TRP A 695 -24.53 8.21 -11.55
CA TRP A 695 -24.07 7.73 -12.86
C TRP A 695 -23.14 6.51 -12.71
N ALA A 696 -22.16 6.58 -11.81
CA ALA A 696 -21.23 5.48 -11.56
C ALA A 696 -21.94 4.24 -10.99
N ILE A 697 -22.88 4.39 -10.05
CA ILE A 697 -23.70 3.28 -9.52
C ILE A 697 -24.40 2.55 -10.67
N ARG A 698 -25.01 3.26 -11.61
CA ARG A 698 -25.67 2.64 -12.77
C ARG A 698 -24.70 1.84 -13.63
N LYS A 699 -23.52 2.40 -13.95
CA LYS A 699 -22.47 1.69 -14.71
C LYS A 699 -22.00 0.43 -13.98
N LEU A 700 -21.85 0.49 -12.66
CA LEU A 700 -21.42 -0.65 -11.85
C LEU A 700 -22.50 -1.72 -11.70
N ILE A 701 -23.78 -1.36 -11.58
CA ILE A 701 -24.89 -2.33 -11.61
C ILE A 701 -24.95 -3.03 -12.97
N MET A 702 -24.74 -2.30 -14.07
CA MET A 702 -24.62 -2.91 -15.40
C MET A 702 -23.44 -3.89 -15.47
N GLU A 703 -22.30 -3.53 -14.86
CA GLU A 703 -21.13 -4.40 -14.79
C GLU A 703 -21.41 -5.65 -13.96
N MET A 704 -22.03 -5.55 -12.78
CA MET A 704 -22.45 -6.71 -11.96
C MET A 704 -23.30 -7.70 -12.77
N GLY A 705 -24.19 -7.20 -13.63
CA GLY A 705 -25.02 -8.03 -14.50
C GLY A 705 -24.27 -8.77 -15.60
N ARG A 706 -22.99 -8.44 -15.86
CA ARG A 706 -22.14 -9.18 -16.80
C ARG A 706 -21.55 -10.42 -16.12
N GLY A 707 -21.42 -11.50 -16.88
CA GLY A 707 -20.89 -12.77 -16.39
C GLY A 707 -19.45 -12.70 -15.85
N PRO A 708 -18.92 -13.82 -15.36
CA PRO A 708 -17.58 -13.88 -14.79
C PRO A 708 -16.48 -13.71 -15.86
N TYR A 709 -15.25 -13.53 -15.41
CA TYR A 709 -14.08 -13.45 -16.28
C TYR A 709 -13.55 -14.85 -16.58
N PHE A 710 -13.13 -15.07 -17.83
CA PHE A 710 -12.63 -16.38 -18.25
C PHE A 710 -11.23 -16.26 -18.82
N PHE A 711 -10.38 -17.23 -18.49
CA PHE A 711 -9.09 -17.40 -19.11
C PHE A 711 -9.18 -18.50 -20.17
N ARG A 712 -8.89 -18.17 -21.42
CA ARG A 712 -8.77 -19.17 -22.50
C ARG A 712 -7.35 -19.20 -23.03
N LYS A 713 -6.88 -20.41 -23.31
CA LYS A 713 -5.62 -20.68 -24.00
C LYS A 713 -5.93 -21.25 -25.36
N ASN A 714 -5.91 -20.40 -26.39
CA ASN A 714 -6.11 -20.80 -27.79
C ASN A 714 -4.78 -20.69 -28.54
N ASP A 715 -4.35 -21.77 -29.19
CA ASP A 715 -3.15 -21.82 -30.06
C ASP A 715 -1.87 -21.24 -29.42
N GLY A 716 -1.66 -21.50 -28.13
CA GLY A 716 -0.49 -21.02 -27.38
C GLY A 716 -0.55 -19.54 -26.98
N ARG A 717 -1.64 -18.82 -27.30
CA ARG A 717 -1.90 -17.47 -26.80
C ARG A 717 -2.87 -17.53 -25.62
N GLU A 718 -2.43 -16.93 -24.53
CA GLU A 718 -3.18 -16.81 -23.29
C GLU A 718 -3.95 -15.50 -23.33
N GLN A 719 -5.29 -15.57 -23.27
CA GLN A 719 -6.15 -14.40 -23.37
C GLN A 719 -7.27 -14.47 -22.34
N TRP A 720 -7.49 -13.33 -21.68
CA TRP A 720 -8.64 -13.12 -20.84
C TRP A 720 -9.82 -12.62 -21.66
N GLU A 721 -11.00 -13.12 -21.34
CA GLU A 721 -12.26 -12.72 -21.95
C GLU A 721 -13.19 -12.09 -20.92
N ASN A 722 -14.10 -11.25 -21.43
CA ASN A 722 -15.11 -10.56 -20.65
C ASN A 722 -14.55 -9.57 -19.60
N LEU A 723 -13.31 -9.12 -19.75
CA LEU A 723 -12.79 -7.97 -19.01
C LEU A 723 -13.35 -6.70 -19.64
N TRP A 724 -13.88 -5.79 -18.83
CA TRP A 724 -14.45 -4.54 -19.32
C TRP A 724 -14.04 -3.36 -18.46
N ASN A 725 -13.81 -2.23 -19.12
CA ASN A 725 -13.91 -0.91 -18.50
C ASN A 725 -15.40 -0.56 -18.35
N PRO A 726 -15.97 -0.56 -17.13
CA PRO A 726 -17.41 -0.37 -16.93
C PRO A 726 -17.86 1.06 -17.25
N TYR A 727 -16.94 2.03 -17.23
CA TYR A 727 -17.25 3.45 -17.38
C TYR A 727 -17.38 3.84 -18.85
N LEU A 728 -16.50 3.31 -19.71
CA LEU A 728 -16.54 3.54 -21.16
C LEU A 728 -17.22 2.42 -21.94
N ASN A 729 -17.53 1.30 -21.28
CA ASN A 729 -18.05 0.10 -21.92
C ASN A 729 -17.13 -0.43 -23.04
N VAL A 730 -15.83 -0.45 -22.77
CA VAL A 730 -14.79 -0.96 -23.68
C VAL A 730 -14.21 -2.26 -23.14
N GLN A 731 -13.95 -3.23 -24.00
CA GLN A 731 -13.38 -4.51 -23.60
C GLN A 731 -11.87 -4.39 -23.38
N GLU A 732 -11.40 -4.87 -22.24
CA GLU A 732 -9.99 -4.94 -21.89
C GLU A 732 -9.40 -6.31 -22.22
N ARG A 733 -8.08 -6.36 -22.46
CA ARG A 733 -7.36 -7.60 -22.76
C ARG A 733 -6.49 -8.12 -21.63
N ASP A 734 -6.10 -7.24 -20.71
CA ASP A 734 -5.15 -7.52 -19.65
C ASP A 734 -5.78 -7.19 -18.28
N PRO A 735 -5.83 -8.14 -17.33
CA PRO A 735 -6.21 -7.87 -15.94
C PRO A 735 -5.48 -6.70 -15.29
N SER A 736 -4.23 -6.41 -15.67
CA SER A 736 -3.46 -5.29 -15.13
C SER A 736 -4.17 -3.96 -15.37
N LYS A 737 -4.85 -3.82 -16.51
CA LYS A 737 -5.65 -2.65 -16.87
C LYS A 737 -6.88 -2.48 -15.98
N LEU A 738 -7.48 -3.57 -15.49
CA LEU A 738 -8.55 -3.46 -14.49
C LEU A 738 -8.03 -2.98 -13.14
N VAL A 739 -6.83 -3.39 -12.75
CA VAL A 739 -6.21 -2.94 -11.49
C VAL A 739 -6.08 -1.42 -11.48
N GLU A 740 -5.65 -0.79 -12.58
CA GLU A 740 -5.57 0.67 -12.66
C GLU A 740 -6.95 1.33 -12.56
N LEU A 741 -7.98 0.73 -13.17
CA LEU A 741 -9.36 1.22 -13.06
C LEU A 741 -9.91 1.18 -11.63
N TYR A 742 -9.43 0.27 -10.78
CA TYR A 742 -9.82 0.22 -9.35
C TYR A 742 -9.44 1.48 -8.59
N TYR A 743 -8.45 2.23 -9.06
CA TYR A 743 -7.89 3.38 -8.37
C TYR A 743 -8.31 4.74 -8.95
N ILE A 744 -9.20 4.79 -9.95
CA ILE A 744 -9.61 6.09 -10.53
C ILE A 744 -10.34 6.98 -9.52
N GLY A 745 -11.03 6.40 -8.54
CA GLY A 745 -11.67 7.11 -7.44
C GLY A 745 -10.68 7.89 -6.56
N TYR A 746 -9.39 7.50 -6.55
CA TYR A 746 -8.34 8.16 -5.77
C TYR A 746 -7.86 9.49 -6.38
N ALA A 747 -8.43 9.94 -7.50
CA ALA A 747 -8.22 11.29 -8.02
C ALA A 747 -8.74 12.40 -7.06
N LYS A 748 -9.33 12.02 -5.91
CA LYS A 748 -9.77 12.88 -4.80
C LYS A 748 -8.58 13.39 -3.94
N ASN A 749 -8.76 14.53 -3.27
CA ASN A 749 -7.84 14.98 -2.22
C ASN A 749 -7.86 14.05 -1.00
N LYS A 750 -6.67 13.62 -0.54
CA LYS A 750 -6.48 12.82 0.68
C LYS A 750 -6.15 13.63 1.92
N ASP A 751 -5.75 14.89 1.75
CA ASP A 751 -5.40 15.81 2.83
C ASP A 751 -6.63 16.54 3.41
N GLU A 752 -7.84 16.04 3.13
CA GLU A 752 -9.07 16.63 3.66
C GLU A 752 -9.16 16.39 5.17
N ILE A 753 -9.20 17.48 5.95
CA ILE A 753 -9.40 17.43 7.40
C ILE A 753 -10.76 16.78 7.69
N SER A 754 -10.79 15.79 8.59
CA SER A 754 -12.02 15.12 8.98
C SER A 754 -13.03 16.13 9.54
N SER A 755 -14.28 16.03 9.08
CA SER A 755 -15.36 16.83 9.63
C SER A 755 -15.84 16.21 10.95
N PRO A 756 -16.41 16.98 11.89
CA PRO A 756 -16.97 16.43 13.14
C PRO A 756 -17.98 15.30 12.93
N ASN A 757 -18.67 15.28 11.79
CA ASN A 757 -19.59 14.19 11.44
C ASN A 757 -18.87 12.86 11.18
N THR A 758 -17.66 12.90 10.62
CA THR A 758 -16.85 11.71 10.36
C THR A 758 -16.37 11.09 11.68
N ASP A 759 -15.98 11.93 12.65
CA ASP A 759 -15.54 11.48 13.96
C ASP A 759 -16.68 10.79 14.73
N PHE A 760 -17.92 11.28 14.59
CA PHE A 760 -19.08 10.65 15.21
C PHE A 760 -19.39 9.25 14.66
N GLU A 761 -19.25 9.04 13.33
CA GLU A 761 -19.42 7.70 12.75
C GLU A 761 -18.35 6.70 13.23
N LEU A 762 -17.11 7.18 13.45
CA LEU A 762 -16.07 6.36 14.07
C LEU A 762 -16.45 5.96 15.50
N VAL A 763 -16.90 6.91 16.33
CA VAL A 763 -17.37 6.64 17.69
C VAL A 763 -18.53 5.66 17.70
N LYS A 764 -19.52 5.85 16.81
CA LYS A 764 -20.65 4.93 16.63
C LYS A 764 -20.20 3.52 16.30
N LYS A 765 -19.18 3.37 15.45
CA LYS A 765 -18.59 2.06 15.12
C LYS A 765 -17.92 1.44 16.34
N ILE A 766 -17.14 2.20 17.12
CA ILE A 766 -16.48 1.71 18.34
C ILE A 766 -17.52 1.23 19.35
N ILE A 767 -18.53 2.07 19.64
CA ILE A 767 -19.60 1.73 20.58
C ILE A 767 -20.39 0.49 20.11
N LYS A 768 -20.65 0.35 18.80
CA LYS A 768 -21.33 -0.83 18.27
C LYS A 768 -20.60 -2.14 18.64
N TYR A 769 -19.28 -2.17 18.46
CA TYR A 769 -18.49 -3.37 18.81
C TYR A 769 -18.34 -3.54 20.32
N GLU A 770 -18.22 -2.45 21.07
CA GLU A 770 -18.19 -2.48 22.53
C GLU A 770 -19.49 -3.04 23.11
N MET A 771 -20.65 -2.61 22.60
CA MET A 771 -21.96 -3.16 22.98
C MET A 771 -22.07 -4.64 22.64
N ALA A 772 -21.58 -5.05 21.46
CA ALA A 772 -21.55 -6.47 21.09
C ALA A 772 -20.72 -7.30 22.07
N LEU A 773 -19.61 -6.76 22.60
CA LEU A 773 -18.81 -7.41 23.63
C LEU A 773 -19.54 -7.50 24.98
N TYR A 774 -20.28 -6.46 25.38
CA TYR A 774 -21.11 -6.50 26.59
C TYR A 774 -22.28 -7.50 26.50
N GLU A 775 -22.81 -7.70 25.30
CA GLU A 775 -23.89 -8.67 25.02
C GLU A 775 -23.38 -10.10 24.83
N ALA A 776 -22.06 -10.28 24.66
CA ALA A 776 -21.45 -11.59 24.49
C ALA A 776 -21.52 -12.43 25.78
N ASP A 777 -21.66 -13.75 25.62
CA ASP A 777 -21.65 -14.66 26.76
C ASP A 777 -20.21 -14.79 27.27
N THR A 778 -19.94 -14.27 28.47
CA THR A 778 -18.59 -14.28 29.07
C THR A 778 -18.02 -15.69 29.26
N ARG A 779 -18.87 -16.74 29.21
CA ARG A 779 -18.45 -18.16 29.25
C ARG A 779 -17.83 -18.65 27.93
N LEU A 780 -18.09 -17.94 26.82
CA LEU A 780 -17.49 -18.24 25.51
C LEU A 780 -16.15 -17.51 25.31
N LEU A 781 -15.84 -16.54 26.17
CA LEU A 781 -14.57 -15.82 26.18
C LEU A 781 -13.50 -16.65 26.92
N GLY A 782 -12.89 -17.61 26.20
CA GLY A 782 -11.70 -18.34 26.67
C GLY A 782 -11.93 -19.47 27.68
N THR A 783 -13.16 -19.74 28.13
CA THR A 783 -13.45 -20.77 29.16
C THR A 783 -14.16 -22.02 28.63
N GLY A 784 -15.10 -21.92 27.68
CA GLY A 784 -15.81 -23.06 27.12
C GLY A 784 -16.08 -22.99 25.62
N ASP A 785 -16.27 -24.17 24.99
CA ASP A 785 -16.80 -24.25 23.63
C ASP A 785 -18.33 -24.07 23.64
N PRO A 786 -18.92 -23.36 22.67
CA PRO A 786 -20.37 -23.22 22.58
C PRO A 786 -21.02 -24.58 22.36
N VAL A 787 -22.14 -24.80 23.08
CA VAL A 787 -23.10 -25.86 22.76
C VAL A 787 -23.53 -25.67 21.31
N ILE A 788 -23.72 -26.77 20.57
CA ILE A 788 -23.89 -26.85 19.10
C ILE A 788 -25.21 -26.20 18.61
N GLN A 789 -25.48 -24.96 18.99
CA GLN A 789 -26.43 -24.03 18.41
C GLN A 789 -25.62 -22.75 18.19
N ILE A 790 -25.16 -22.54 16.96
CA ILE A 790 -24.45 -21.33 16.56
C ILE A 790 -25.53 -20.39 16.02
N PRO A 791 -25.90 -19.29 16.72
CA PRO A 791 -26.61 -18.20 16.06
C PRO A 791 -25.62 -17.52 15.11
N GLU A 792 -26.07 -17.19 13.89
CA GLU A 792 -25.25 -16.56 12.83
C GLU A 792 -24.55 -15.26 13.23
N ALA A 793 -24.89 -14.66 14.39
CA ALA A 793 -24.39 -13.36 14.84
C ALA A 793 -23.21 -13.40 15.83
N GLN A 794 -22.70 -14.56 16.23
CA GLN A 794 -21.66 -14.69 17.30
C GLN A 794 -20.39 -15.46 16.86
N ILE A 795 -20.01 -15.40 15.58
CA ILE A 795 -18.73 -15.96 15.09
C ILE A 795 -17.58 -14.96 15.30
N THR A 796 -17.57 -14.26 16.44
CA THR A 796 -16.47 -13.37 16.85
C THR A 796 -15.75 -13.87 18.10
N ASP A 797 -16.30 -14.87 18.78
CA ASP A 797 -15.71 -15.40 20.00
C ASP A 797 -14.80 -16.57 19.63
N ASP A 798 -13.50 -16.40 19.91
CA ASP A 798 -12.47 -17.39 19.62
C ASP A 798 -12.80 -18.74 20.28
N LEU A 799 -13.13 -19.73 19.45
CA LEU A 799 -13.45 -21.08 19.90
C LEU A 799 -12.20 -21.73 20.51
N LYS A 800 -12.19 -21.86 21.84
CA LYS A 800 -11.07 -22.37 22.62
C LYS A 800 -10.48 -23.69 22.11
N SER A 801 -11.30 -24.72 21.86
CA SER A 801 -10.81 -25.99 21.33
C SER A 801 -10.17 -25.89 19.94
N LEU A 802 -10.60 -24.90 19.13
CA LEU A 802 -10.05 -24.63 17.79
C LEU A 802 -8.72 -23.87 17.88
N VAL A 803 -8.61 -22.92 18.81
CA VAL A 803 -7.35 -22.23 19.13
C VAL A 803 -6.34 -23.24 19.68
N ASP A 804 -6.72 -24.08 20.64
CA ASP A 804 -5.86 -25.09 21.25
C ASP A 804 -5.42 -26.15 20.22
N ALA A 805 -6.34 -26.66 19.38
CA ALA A 805 -5.99 -27.60 18.31
C ALA A 805 -5.06 -26.98 17.25
N SER A 806 -5.18 -25.67 16.99
CA SER A 806 -4.31 -24.94 16.07
C SER A 806 -2.92 -24.71 16.67
N CYS A 807 -2.85 -24.32 17.95
CA CYS A 807 -1.61 -24.15 18.72
C CYS A 807 -0.82 -25.47 18.87
N LEU A 808 -1.51 -26.60 19.03
CA LEU A 808 -0.90 -27.94 19.12
C LEU A 808 -0.27 -28.41 17.79
N ARG A 809 -0.76 -27.94 16.64
CA ARG A 809 -0.12 -28.23 15.33
C ARG A 809 1.13 -27.38 15.10
N SER A 810 1.17 -26.16 15.62
CA SER A 810 2.36 -25.31 15.59
C SER A 810 3.32 -25.67 16.73
N GLY A 811 3.96 -26.84 16.66
CA GLY A 811 4.96 -27.30 17.64
C GLY A 811 6.21 -26.41 17.81
N ASN A 812 6.17 -25.15 17.38
CA ASN A 812 7.14 -24.09 17.65
C ASN A 812 6.47 -22.73 17.36
N GLY A 813 6.14 -21.98 18.41
CA GLY A 813 6.30 -20.52 18.55
C GLY A 813 5.86 -19.52 17.45
N ASP A 814 5.22 -19.90 16.35
CA ASP A 814 4.85 -18.98 15.27
C ASP A 814 3.34 -18.66 15.31
N LEU A 815 2.91 -17.99 16.38
CA LEU A 815 1.56 -17.40 16.50
C LEU A 815 1.30 -16.27 15.48
N HIS A 816 2.32 -15.74 14.81
CA HIS A 816 2.20 -14.55 13.96
C HIS A 816 1.59 -14.78 12.56
N LYS A 817 1.20 -16.01 12.19
CA LYS A 817 0.68 -16.31 10.84
C LYS A 817 -0.81 -16.62 10.76
N LEU A 818 -1.55 -16.56 11.87
CA LEU A 818 -3.00 -16.68 11.85
C LEU A 818 -3.64 -15.34 11.45
N LYS A 819 -3.65 -15.05 10.15
CA LYS A 819 -4.61 -14.09 9.59
C LYS A 819 -5.96 -14.82 9.49
N PHE A 820 -6.81 -14.65 10.50
CA PHE A 820 -8.24 -14.95 10.34
C PHE A 820 -8.87 -13.82 9.54
N HIS A 821 -9.61 -14.20 8.51
CA HIS A 821 -10.21 -13.30 7.53
C HIS A 821 -11.71 -13.22 7.72
#